data_AF-A0A9W8MJV8-F1
#
_entry.id   AF-A0A9W8MJV8-F1
#
_cell.length_a   1.000
_cell.length_b   1.000
_cell.length_c   1.000
_cell.angle_alpha   90.00
_cell.angle_beta   90.00
_cell.angle_gamma   90.00
#
_symmetry.space_group_name_H-M   'P 1'
#
loop_
_entity.id
_entity.type
_entity.pdbx_description
1 polymer ?
#
loop_
_entity_poly.entity_id
_entity_poly.type
_entity_poly.pdbx_seq_one_letter_code
_entity_poly.pdbx_strand_id
1 'polypeptide(L)'
;MASRQLRSTGNYEANPPKDIIRVNWVFPQRQNEPELVDISRSQFTSPARQLRTLFAQELLEIFSFQAASNAAIHFFKPKRVVTIYDTFEAAFTWDAIELTPIPGIKTLSGFVSDTVEDEDLVDLVVSADLADLPPMGDVLTELPALQRYQKVVQTRGPSPSAAAKSNEYLKLQKDSATAIHDGRLSRVAPPLEIFHPVFRLFLRLLRDPSHQPSPSDILAIQELFHYNRNIVAESTRNSKLLPLFAKLLGCTIAQYVNPDGTTPDAMYIISIDGMTLAALVLELKNELGDGECDPSTQAGHSMRCTWIQKDDRKRVRDRCCCPTFLLAGGGPWITVMGAVITDKVIVQRLTDMMWLAESSTEEAGRVYRAARVFSALRLSLHKLKEYYEGIAENDKIPPLIDSSHPRFYPYPTHYIDRLTSEKVEFTYVKPLEQSDDCVTFLAQANIARDSLVVKFVSRYGVEVHDLLAEKGHAPRLRYHGSLDDDKGEELLSEQPDSALEGGIGQPPDGLFVGPLKMVVMDFITTPPKTFQPSGPHRRQVEDVLCLLHRAGYVFGDLRSQNVLIDIQGKVKFIDFNWTGRYNVGVQDDGDLVPEDLQRQINEFAAKANGGGDGEMAPAIEERYAHYPYNINKAIKWHADVGPMKPIRPAHDWFMVEKLWSDEL
;
A
#
# COMPACT_ATOMS: atom_id res chain seq x y z
N MET A 1 38.15 24.40 43.24
CA MET A 1 38.54 22.98 43.38
C MET A 1 37.47 22.26 44.19
N ALA A 2 36.80 21.29 43.58
CA ALA A 2 36.30 20.05 44.19
C ALA A 2 35.33 19.40 43.21
N SER A 3 35.78 18.30 42.62
CA SER A 3 35.08 17.35 41.78
C SER A 3 33.78 16.85 42.40
N ARG A 4 32.69 16.84 41.64
CA ARG A 4 31.45 16.11 41.95
C ARG A 4 31.43 14.78 41.20
N GLN A 5 31.38 13.71 41.99
CA GLN A 5 31.21 12.32 41.58
C GLN A 5 29.88 12.13 40.85
N LEU A 6 29.93 11.51 39.67
CA LEU A 6 28.80 10.82 39.05
C LEU A 6 28.65 9.45 39.73
N ARG A 7 27.47 9.20 40.31
CA ARG A 7 27.07 7.92 40.87
C ARG A 7 26.37 7.08 39.80
N SER A 8 26.91 5.86 39.68
CA SER A 8 26.35 4.56 39.26
C SER A 8 25.16 4.49 38.29
N THR A 9 25.46 3.74 37.24
CA THR A 9 24.61 2.89 36.39
C THR A 9 23.58 2.05 37.16
N GLY A 10 22.44 1.81 36.50
CA GLY A 10 21.42 0.81 36.81
C GLY A 10 20.23 1.02 35.86
N ASN A 11 19.73 0.09 35.05
CA ASN A 11 19.99 -1.34 34.87
C ASN A 11 19.92 -1.64 33.36
N TYR A 12 20.95 -2.28 32.80
CA TYR A 12 20.76 -3.23 31.70
C TYR A 12 20.38 -4.60 32.29
N GLU A 13 20.00 -5.52 31.41
CA GLU A 13 19.75 -6.96 31.62
C GLU A 13 18.27 -7.39 31.71
N ALA A 14 17.63 -7.49 30.55
CA ALA A 14 17.34 -8.84 30.10
C ALA A 14 18.52 -9.24 29.20
N ASN A 15 19.36 -10.16 29.63
CA ASN A 15 20.40 -10.70 28.76
C ASN A 15 19.75 -11.14 27.45
N PRO A 16 20.27 -10.73 26.28
CA PRO A 16 19.83 -11.31 25.04
C PRO A 16 19.98 -12.84 25.18
N PRO A 17 19.06 -13.64 24.61
CA PRO A 17 19.21 -15.10 24.59
C PRO A 17 20.65 -15.43 24.19
N LYS A 18 21.31 -16.38 24.88
CA LYS A 18 22.72 -16.79 24.62
C LYS A 18 23.03 -17.11 23.14
N ASP A 19 21.99 -17.24 22.34
CA ASP A 19 21.99 -17.47 20.91
C ASP A 19 21.92 -16.18 20.07
N ILE A 20 22.30 -14.99 20.57
CA ILE A 20 22.31 -13.73 19.80
C ILE A 20 23.66 -13.01 19.91
N ILE A 21 24.14 -12.44 18.82
CA ILE A 21 25.28 -11.52 18.72
C ILE A 21 24.73 -10.12 18.43
N ARG A 22 24.99 -9.17 19.32
CA ARG A 22 24.64 -7.76 19.15
C ARG A 22 25.81 -7.01 18.56
N VAL A 23 25.57 -6.26 17.49
CA VAL A 23 26.61 -5.49 16.77
C VAL A 23 26.24 -4.01 16.77
N ASN A 24 27.22 -3.15 17.08
CA ASN A 24 27.13 -1.69 16.96
C ASN A 24 27.65 -1.22 15.61
N TRP A 25 26.95 -0.26 15.01
CA TRP A 25 27.29 0.25 13.68
C TRP A 25 27.16 1.77 13.69
N VAL A 26 28.16 2.44 13.11
CA VAL A 26 28.15 3.88 12.92
C VAL A 26 28.30 4.15 11.43
N PHE A 27 27.31 4.84 10.85
CA PHE A 27 27.33 5.27 9.46
C PHE A 27 27.81 6.73 9.38
N PRO A 28 29.05 7.00 8.92
CA PRO A 28 29.62 8.36 8.96
C PRO A 28 28.80 9.40 8.17
N GLN A 29 27.99 8.94 7.22
CA GLN A 29 27.20 9.78 6.33
C GLN A 29 25.79 10.13 6.85
N ARG A 30 25.31 9.50 7.94
CA ARG A 30 23.90 9.63 8.39
C ARG A 30 23.64 10.50 9.63
N GLN A 31 24.65 11.09 10.28
CA GLN A 31 24.51 11.95 11.48
C GLN A 31 23.48 11.48 12.54
N ASN A 32 23.30 10.17 12.73
CA ASN A 32 22.37 9.61 13.72
C ASN A 32 23.12 8.75 14.75
N GLU A 33 22.45 8.48 15.88
CA GLU A 33 22.92 7.59 16.95
C GLU A 33 23.31 6.20 16.40
N PRO A 34 24.27 5.48 17.04
CA PRO A 34 24.64 4.13 16.62
C PRO A 34 23.42 3.20 16.58
N GLU A 35 23.23 2.51 15.45
CA GLU A 35 22.13 1.55 15.30
C GLU A 35 22.57 0.18 15.83
N LEU A 36 21.66 -0.54 16.50
CA LEU A 36 21.90 -1.88 17.05
C LEU A 36 21.29 -2.94 16.14
N VAL A 37 22.04 -4.00 15.85
CA VAL A 37 21.54 -5.16 15.10
C VAL A 37 21.82 -6.45 15.88
N ASP A 38 20.76 -7.23 16.10
CA ASP A 38 20.80 -8.52 16.78
C ASP A 38 20.81 -9.65 15.73
N ILE A 39 21.82 -10.53 15.80
CA ILE A 39 22.02 -11.63 14.84
C ILE A 39 22.07 -12.95 15.59
N SER A 40 21.25 -13.92 15.19
CA SER A 40 21.17 -15.21 15.88
C SER A 40 22.43 -16.08 15.68
N ARG A 41 23.02 -16.63 16.74
CA ARG A 41 24.18 -17.53 16.72
C ARG A 41 23.89 -18.84 15.98
N SER A 42 22.65 -19.29 16.02
CA SER A 42 22.14 -20.43 15.22
C SER A 42 22.19 -20.21 13.70
N GLN A 43 22.43 -18.99 13.22
CA GLN A 43 22.71 -18.74 11.79
C GLN A 43 24.15 -19.09 11.38
N PHE A 44 25.02 -19.50 12.33
CA PHE A 44 26.43 -19.79 12.06
C PHE A 44 26.72 -21.29 12.11
N THR A 45 27.25 -21.85 11.02
CA THR A 45 27.62 -23.28 10.91
C THR A 45 29.13 -23.53 10.91
N SER A 46 29.99 -22.49 10.83
CA SER A 46 31.46 -22.57 10.99
C SER A 46 32.14 -21.20 11.18
N PRO A 47 33.40 -21.12 11.69
CA PRO A 47 34.17 -19.86 11.81
C PRO A 47 34.50 -19.28 10.42
N ALA A 48 33.89 -18.14 10.09
CA ALA A 48 33.52 -17.88 8.70
C ALA A 48 34.22 -16.68 8.05
N ARG A 49 35.06 -16.99 7.06
CA ARG A 49 35.42 -16.09 5.94
C ARG A 49 34.17 -15.56 5.19
N GLN A 50 33.03 -16.23 5.36
CA GLN A 50 31.72 -15.93 4.77
C GLN A 50 30.91 -14.86 5.52
N LEU A 51 31.27 -14.52 6.76
CA LEU A 51 30.54 -13.52 7.57
C LEU A 51 30.52 -12.16 6.87
N ARG A 52 31.64 -11.74 6.29
CA ARG A 52 31.76 -10.47 5.58
C ARG A 52 30.73 -10.32 4.46
N THR A 53 30.43 -11.41 3.75
CA THR A 53 29.47 -11.42 2.65
C THR A 53 28.03 -11.34 3.14
N LEU A 54 27.70 -12.03 4.24
CA LEU A 54 26.37 -11.97 4.87
C LEU A 54 26.12 -10.59 5.50
N PHE A 55 27.08 -10.06 6.26
CA PHE A 55 27.02 -8.69 6.80
C PHE A 55 26.88 -7.64 5.70
N ALA A 56 27.63 -7.78 4.61
CA ALA A 56 27.52 -6.90 3.45
C ALA A 56 26.14 -7.00 2.78
N GLN A 57 25.57 -8.20 2.65
CA GLN A 57 24.28 -8.40 2.03
C GLN A 57 23.13 -7.80 2.86
N GLU A 58 23.13 -8.02 4.18
CA GLU A 58 22.14 -7.43 5.08
C GLU A 58 22.21 -5.89 5.11
N LEU A 59 23.42 -5.32 5.06
CA LEU A 59 23.60 -3.86 4.92
C LEU A 59 22.96 -3.29 3.66
N LEU A 60 23.10 -4.01 2.54
CA LEU A 60 22.51 -3.60 1.26
C LEU A 60 20.99 -3.80 1.26
N GLU A 61 20.48 -4.91 1.81
CA GLU A 61 19.08 -5.33 1.68
C GLU A 61 18.14 -4.72 2.75
N ILE A 62 18.60 -4.63 4.00
CA ILE A 62 17.85 -4.06 5.12
C ILE A 62 18.04 -2.54 5.18
N PHE A 63 19.29 -2.07 5.14
CA PHE A 63 19.63 -0.67 5.41
C PHE A 63 19.77 0.20 4.15
N SER A 64 19.66 -0.41 2.96
CA SER A 64 19.88 0.26 1.67
C SER A 64 21.22 0.99 1.59
N PHE A 65 22.26 0.42 2.22
CA PHE A 65 23.63 0.95 2.18
C PHE A 65 24.12 0.96 0.72
N GLN A 66 24.73 2.05 0.24
CA GLN A 66 25.15 2.14 -1.18
C GLN A 66 26.59 1.64 -1.35
N ALA A 67 26.78 0.52 -2.06
CA ALA A 67 28.10 0.00 -2.44
C ALA A 67 28.05 -0.64 -3.84
N ALA A 68 29.18 -0.64 -4.56
CA ALA A 68 29.28 -1.22 -5.90
C ALA A 68 29.04 -2.75 -5.93
N SER A 69 29.36 -3.43 -4.83
CA SER A 69 29.13 -4.86 -4.61
C SER A 69 29.39 -5.23 -3.15
N ASN A 70 29.06 -6.44 -2.73
CA ASN A 70 29.44 -6.96 -1.40
C ASN A 70 30.96 -6.91 -1.16
N ALA A 71 31.76 -7.03 -2.23
CA ALA A 71 33.22 -6.97 -2.15
C ALA A 71 33.74 -5.55 -1.91
N ALA A 72 32.96 -4.53 -2.29
CA ALA A 72 33.28 -3.12 -2.08
C ALA A 72 32.96 -2.64 -0.65
N ILE A 73 32.41 -3.50 0.23
CA ILE A 73 32.15 -3.18 1.63
C ILE A 73 33.34 -3.61 2.49
N HIS A 74 33.89 -2.67 3.24
CA HIS A 74 35.06 -2.84 4.09
C HIS A 74 34.66 -2.75 5.56
N PHE A 75 35.13 -3.74 6.32
CA PHE A 75 34.89 -3.83 7.76
C PHE A 75 36.22 -3.58 8.47
N PHE A 76 36.24 -2.55 9.29
CA PHE A 76 37.39 -2.21 10.11
C PHE A 76 37.01 -2.44 11.57
N LYS A 77 37.87 -3.16 12.28
CA LYS A 77 37.82 -3.15 13.74
C LYS A 77 38.70 -2.00 14.22
N PRO A 78 38.14 -1.04 14.96
CA PRO A 78 38.91 0.07 15.47
C PRO A 78 39.95 -0.43 16.50
N LYS A 79 41.12 0.22 16.53
CA LYS A 79 42.21 -0.10 17.47
C LYS A 79 41.88 0.30 18.93
N ARG A 80 40.81 1.08 19.12
CA ARG A 80 40.28 1.54 20.41
C ARG A 80 38.76 1.54 20.36
N VAL A 81 38.11 1.58 21.51
CA VAL A 81 36.66 1.81 21.63
C VAL A 81 36.30 3.13 20.95
N VAL A 82 35.24 3.10 20.16
CA VAL A 82 34.69 4.26 19.43
C VAL A 82 33.51 4.81 20.21
N THR A 83 33.45 6.13 20.37
CA THR A 83 32.37 6.83 21.07
C THR A 83 31.65 7.80 20.14
N ILE A 84 30.41 8.17 20.48
CA ILE A 84 29.59 9.14 19.73
C ILE A 84 30.22 10.56 19.62
N TYR A 85 31.29 10.82 20.37
CA TYR A 85 32.02 12.08 20.37
C TYR A 85 33.29 12.05 19.52
N ASP A 86 33.65 10.90 18.96
CA ASP A 86 34.80 10.78 18.08
C ASP A 86 34.48 11.43 16.72
N THR A 87 35.20 12.50 16.37
CA THR A 87 35.06 13.21 15.08
C THR A 87 35.75 12.43 13.97
N PHE A 88 34.97 11.89 13.03
CA PHE A 88 35.46 11.17 11.86
C PHE A 88 35.66 12.15 10.69
N GLU A 89 36.85 12.73 10.58
CA GLU A 89 37.24 13.41 9.33
C GLU A 89 37.58 12.34 8.28
N ALA A 90 37.07 12.51 7.06
CA ALA A 90 37.23 11.57 5.93
C ALA A 90 38.68 11.43 5.39
N ALA A 91 39.69 11.75 6.20
CA ALA A 91 41.10 11.70 5.82
C ALA A 91 41.88 10.80 6.80
N PHE A 92 41.73 9.48 6.67
CA PHE A 92 42.70 8.57 7.27
C PHE A 92 43.82 8.26 6.28
N THR A 93 44.97 8.92 6.46
CA THR A 93 46.27 8.46 5.95
C THR A 93 46.75 7.29 6.80
N TRP A 94 46.92 6.12 6.20
CA TRP A 94 47.64 5.02 6.84
C TRP A 94 49.14 5.25 6.66
N ASP A 95 49.84 5.57 7.75
CA ASP A 95 51.29 5.36 7.80
C ASP A 95 51.54 3.85 7.86
N ALA A 96 51.71 3.26 6.68
CA ALA A 96 52.19 1.89 6.54
C ALA A 96 53.70 1.89 6.84
N ILE A 97 54.08 1.41 8.02
CA ILE A 97 55.42 0.86 8.22
C ILE A 97 55.35 -0.61 7.83
N GLU A 98 56.05 -0.94 6.75
CA GLU A 98 56.29 -2.31 6.28
C GLU A 98 56.91 -3.14 7.41
N LEU A 99 56.23 -4.20 7.83
CA LEU A 99 56.84 -5.26 8.64
C LEU A 99 56.61 -6.59 7.94
N THR A 100 57.71 -7.32 7.80
CA THR A 100 57.87 -8.62 7.16
C THR A 100 56.90 -9.66 7.74
N PRO A 101 56.47 -10.67 6.95
CA PRO A 101 55.35 -11.53 7.31
C PRO A 101 55.73 -12.46 8.47
N ILE A 102 54.96 -12.39 9.56
CA ILE A 102 55.01 -13.38 10.63
C ILE A 102 54.07 -14.53 10.25
N PRO A 103 54.56 -15.77 10.09
CA PRO A 103 53.68 -16.91 9.93
C PRO A 103 52.97 -17.20 11.26
N GLY A 104 51.64 -17.12 11.27
CA GLY A 104 50.81 -17.65 12.37
C GLY A 104 49.98 -16.66 13.19
N ILE A 105 49.59 -15.49 12.69
CA ILE A 105 48.74 -14.54 13.44
C ILE A 105 47.34 -14.45 12.81
N LYS A 106 46.32 -14.93 13.53
CA LYS A 106 44.90 -14.82 13.17
C LYS A 106 44.51 -13.34 13.04
N THR A 107 43.72 -13.02 12.01
CA THR A 107 43.02 -11.74 11.92
C THR A 107 42.02 -11.62 13.06
N LEU A 108 41.67 -10.39 13.43
CA LEU A 108 40.81 -10.08 14.58
C LEU A 108 39.38 -10.65 14.46
N SER A 109 38.92 -10.97 13.24
CA SER A 109 37.71 -11.79 12.98
C SER A 109 37.82 -13.23 13.51
N GLY A 110 39.02 -13.79 13.56
CA GLY A 110 39.31 -15.11 14.11
C GLY A 110 39.58 -15.11 15.62
N PHE A 111 39.58 -13.94 16.27
CA PHE A 111 39.65 -13.80 17.73
C PHE A 111 38.25 -13.65 18.34
N VAL A 112 37.29 -13.09 17.58
CA VAL A 112 35.87 -13.02 17.98
C VAL A 112 35.23 -14.42 18.08
N SER A 113 35.82 -15.44 17.43
CA SER A 113 35.28 -16.81 17.43
C SER A 113 35.68 -17.67 18.63
N ASP A 114 36.74 -17.35 19.38
CA ASP A 114 37.35 -18.35 20.26
C ASP A 114 37.21 -18.05 21.77
N THR A 115 36.62 -16.91 22.18
CA THR A 115 36.45 -16.55 23.61
C THR A 115 35.30 -15.56 23.83
N VAL A 116 34.09 -15.81 23.29
CA VAL A 116 32.90 -15.09 23.80
C VAL A 116 32.37 -15.84 25.01
N GLU A 117 33.06 -15.66 26.13
CA GLU A 117 32.49 -15.76 27.47
C GLU A 117 32.31 -14.32 27.99
N ASP A 118 31.34 -13.60 27.39
CA ASP A 118 30.83 -12.28 27.82
C ASP A 118 31.80 -11.06 27.80
N GLU A 119 31.40 -9.83 27.44
CA GLU A 119 30.06 -9.26 27.25
C GLU A 119 30.04 -7.98 26.37
N ASP A 120 29.02 -7.94 25.52
CA ASP A 120 28.15 -6.83 25.13
C ASP A 120 28.34 -5.94 23.89
N LEU A 121 29.51 -5.51 23.44
CA LEU A 121 29.57 -4.61 22.27
C LEU A 121 30.80 -4.83 21.38
N VAL A 122 30.56 -5.10 20.09
CA VAL A 122 31.59 -5.09 19.05
C VAL A 122 31.38 -3.85 18.17
N ASP A 123 32.28 -2.87 18.29
CA ASP A 123 32.29 -1.70 17.42
C ASP A 123 32.94 -2.04 16.08
N LEU A 124 32.18 -1.89 14.99
CA LEU A 124 32.69 -2.04 13.61
C LEU A 124 32.48 -0.73 12.85
N VAL A 125 33.56 -0.25 12.23
CA VAL A 125 33.47 0.86 11.26
C VAL A 125 33.32 0.24 9.88
N VAL A 126 32.22 0.57 9.20
CA VAL A 126 31.92 0.07 7.87
C VAL A 126 32.06 1.20 6.86
N SER A 127 32.86 0.99 5.82
CA SER A 127 32.93 1.89 4.66
C SER A 127 32.69 1.10 3.38
N ALA A 128 32.36 1.79 2.30
CA ALA A 128 32.29 1.16 0.99
C ALA A 128 32.84 2.06 -0.11
N ASP A 129 33.43 1.43 -1.13
CA ASP A 129 33.77 2.13 -2.37
C ASP A 129 32.47 2.42 -3.13
N LEU A 130 32.22 3.70 -3.42
CA LEU A 130 31.09 4.11 -4.25
C LEU A 130 31.22 3.46 -5.63
N ALA A 131 30.12 2.94 -6.15
CA ALA A 131 30.03 2.57 -7.57
C ALA A 131 30.43 3.78 -8.42
N ASP A 132 31.13 3.55 -9.54
CA ASP A 132 31.43 4.58 -10.54
C ASP A 132 30.14 5.19 -11.07
N LEU A 133 29.63 6.18 -10.35
CA LEU A 133 28.67 7.15 -10.83
C LEU A 133 29.46 8.25 -11.54
N PRO A 134 28.95 8.81 -12.65
CA PRO A 134 29.54 9.98 -13.28
C PRO A 134 29.74 11.10 -12.23
N PRO A 135 30.75 11.97 -12.41
CA PRO A 135 31.33 12.77 -11.34
C PRO A 135 30.28 13.46 -10.47
N MET A 136 30.27 13.05 -9.20
CA MET A 136 29.50 13.65 -8.12
C MET A 136 29.87 15.13 -7.99
N GLY A 137 28.98 16.00 -8.44
CA GLY A 137 28.79 17.28 -7.78
C GLY A 137 28.06 17.03 -6.46
N ASP A 138 28.50 17.70 -5.39
CA ASP A 138 27.94 17.65 -4.02
C ASP A 138 26.40 17.59 -3.98
N VAL A 139 25.80 16.40 -3.85
CA VAL A 139 24.44 16.24 -3.30
C VAL A 139 24.33 14.83 -2.70
N LEU A 140 23.92 14.76 -1.43
CA LEU A 140 23.37 13.55 -0.80
C LEU A 140 22.39 12.89 -1.77
N THR A 141 22.66 11.65 -2.23
CA THR A 141 21.85 10.98 -3.25
C THR A 141 20.41 10.78 -2.75
N GLU A 142 19.51 11.65 -3.21
CA GLU A 142 18.08 11.62 -2.89
C GLU A 142 17.46 10.25 -3.18
N LEU A 143 16.54 9.79 -2.32
CA LEU A 143 15.90 8.49 -2.46
C LEU A 143 14.95 8.44 -3.69
N PRO A 144 14.73 7.26 -4.33
CA PRO A 144 14.06 7.18 -5.64
C PRO A 144 12.66 7.80 -5.72
N ALA A 145 11.85 7.70 -4.65
CA ALA A 145 10.50 8.28 -4.63
C ALA A 145 10.52 9.81 -4.60
N LEU A 146 11.45 10.40 -3.83
CA LEU A 146 11.63 11.85 -3.78
C LEU A 146 12.13 12.38 -5.13
N GLN A 147 13.10 11.70 -5.76
CA GLN A 147 13.57 12.06 -7.10
C GLN A 147 12.46 12.01 -8.14
N ARG A 148 11.62 10.95 -8.11
CA ARG A 148 10.46 10.83 -9.00
C ARG A 148 9.47 11.97 -8.79
N TYR A 149 9.12 12.27 -7.54
CA TYR A 149 8.26 13.41 -7.20
C TYR A 149 8.84 14.73 -7.73
N GLN A 150 10.12 15.00 -7.46
CA GLN A 150 10.79 16.21 -7.92
C GLN A 150 10.75 16.31 -9.44
N LYS A 151 11.02 15.21 -10.15
CA LYS A 151 10.91 15.15 -11.61
C LYS A 151 9.48 15.47 -12.07
N VAL A 152 8.45 14.94 -11.41
CA VAL A 152 7.04 15.21 -11.71
C VAL A 152 6.72 16.71 -11.57
N VAL A 153 7.10 17.35 -10.47
CA VAL A 153 6.76 18.76 -10.21
C VAL A 153 7.65 19.75 -10.98
N GLN A 154 8.84 19.35 -11.41
CA GLN A 154 9.72 20.17 -12.24
C GLN A 154 9.36 20.09 -13.74
N THR A 155 8.68 19.02 -14.16
CA THR A 155 8.33 18.80 -15.56
C THR A 155 6.98 19.43 -15.87
N ARG A 156 6.94 20.51 -16.64
CA ARG A 156 5.69 21.21 -16.94
C ARG A 156 4.76 20.43 -17.88
N GLY A 157 5.31 19.84 -18.95
CA GLY A 157 4.53 19.22 -20.02
C GLY A 157 3.81 20.25 -20.92
N PRO A 158 3.06 19.80 -21.94
CA PRO A 158 2.23 20.66 -22.78
C PRO A 158 0.99 21.18 -22.02
N SER A 159 0.21 22.09 -22.64
CA SER A 159 -1.04 22.56 -22.04
C SER A 159 -2.01 21.38 -21.80
N PRO A 160 -2.91 21.44 -20.80
CA PRO A 160 -3.81 20.33 -20.48
C PRO A 160 -4.64 19.84 -21.68
N SER A 161 -5.17 20.75 -22.50
CA SER A 161 -5.96 20.40 -23.69
C SER A 161 -5.12 19.70 -24.77
N ALA A 162 -3.87 20.11 -24.95
CA ALA A 162 -2.93 19.45 -25.86
C ALA A 162 -2.51 18.07 -25.31
N ALA A 163 -2.21 17.99 -24.01
CA ALA A 163 -1.84 16.75 -23.33
C ALA A 163 -2.94 15.68 -23.40
N ALA A 164 -4.20 16.10 -23.38
CA ALA A 164 -5.37 15.23 -23.43
C ALA A 164 -5.74 14.75 -24.84
N LYS A 165 -5.07 15.23 -25.90
CA LYS A 165 -5.23 14.64 -27.24
C LYS A 165 -4.64 13.24 -27.25
N SER A 166 -5.33 12.27 -27.84
CA SER A 166 -4.97 10.83 -27.78
C SER A 166 -3.50 10.52 -28.14
N ASN A 167 -2.98 11.14 -29.21
CA ASN A 167 -1.61 10.97 -29.66
C ASN A 167 -0.59 11.54 -28.68
N GLU A 168 -0.87 12.70 -28.07
CA GLU A 168 0.01 13.32 -27.09
C GLU A 168 -0.06 12.58 -25.75
N TYR A 169 -1.24 12.18 -25.31
CA TYR A 169 -1.42 11.35 -24.13
C TYR A 169 -0.57 10.07 -24.20
N LEU A 170 -0.62 9.35 -25.33
CA LEU A 170 0.19 8.15 -25.54
C LEU A 170 1.69 8.41 -25.43
N LYS A 171 2.17 9.59 -25.86
CA LYS A 171 3.58 10.00 -25.72
C LYS A 171 3.92 10.31 -24.28
N LEU A 172 3.09 11.12 -23.61
CA LEU A 172 3.32 11.56 -22.23
C LEU A 172 3.29 10.39 -21.23
N GLN A 173 2.51 9.34 -21.52
CA GLN A 173 2.46 8.14 -20.69
C GLN A 173 3.74 7.30 -20.71
N LYS A 174 4.66 7.56 -21.64
CA LYS A 174 5.98 6.89 -21.71
C LYS A 174 7.00 7.49 -20.74
N ASP A 175 6.84 8.75 -20.35
CA ASP A 175 7.72 9.40 -19.36
C ASP A 175 7.05 9.43 -17.99
N SER A 176 7.69 8.83 -16.99
CA SER A 176 7.20 8.79 -15.61
C SER A 176 6.99 10.19 -15.00
N ALA A 177 7.65 11.23 -15.51
CA ALA A 177 7.47 12.60 -15.04
C ALA A 177 6.14 13.23 -15.48
N THR A 178 5.61 12.81 -16.62
CA THR A 178 4.39 13.35 -17.23
C THR A 178 3.22 12.39 -17.22
N ALA A 179 3.47 11.11 -16.96
CA ALA A 179 2.46 10.07 -16.87
C ALA A 179 1.43 10.38 -15.76
N ILE A 180 0.17 10.06 -16.07
CA ILE A 180 -0.94 10.03 -15.12
C ILE A 180 -1.36 8.57 -14.94
N HIS A 181 -1.36 8.10 -13.70
CA HIS A 181 -1.80 6.75 -13.37
C HIS A 181 -3.32 6.75 -13.22
N ASP A 182 -3.99 6.51 -14.34
CA ASP A 182 -5.45 6.50 -14.46
C ASP A 182 -6.03 5.15 -14.90
N GLY A 183 -5.19 4.10 -14.90
CA GLY A 183 -5.52 2.74 -15.32
C GLY A 183 -5.35 2.47 -16.82
N ARG A 184 -5.16 3.50 -17.66
CA ARG A 184 -4.94 3.29 -19.11
C ARG A 184 -3.48 2.93 -19.38
N LEU A 185 -3.24 2.19 -20.47
CA LEU A 185 -1.88 1.78 -20.89
C LEU A 185 -1.08 1.08 -19.78
N SER A 186 -1.78 0.26 -18.98
CA SER A 186 -1.22 -0.49 -17.84
C SER A 186 -0.67 0.37 -16.69
N ARG A 187 -1.06 1.65 -16.61
CA ARG A 187 -0.72 2.57 -15.51
C ARG A 187 -1.75 2.49 -14.39
N VAL A 188 -1.93 1.31 -13.82
CA VAL A 188 -2.78 1.08 -12.65
C VAL A 188 -2.04 1.61 -11.42
N ALA A 189 -2.78 2.19 -10.48
CA ALA A 189 -2.28 2.68 -9.20
C ALA A 189 -3.20 2.21 -8.08
N PRO A 190 -2.75 2.26 -6.82
CA PRO A 190 -3.58 1.89 -5.69
C PRO A 190 -4.80 2.82 -5.57
N PRO A 191 -5.90 2.35 -4.97
CA PRO A 191 -7.10 3.14 -4.80
C PRO A 191 -6.83 4.40 -3.96
N LEU A 192 -7.40 5.53 -4.37
CA LEU A 192 -7.22 6.83 -3.69
C LEU A 192 -7.64 6.81 -2.22
N GLU A 193 -8.52 5.87 -1.85
CA GLU A 193 -8.96 5.61 -0.48
C GLU A 193 -7.81 5.35 0.49
N ILE A 194 -6.64 4.87 0.05
CA ILE A 194 -5.48 4.65 0.94
C ILE A 194 -4.64 5.90 1.12
N PHE A 195 -4.70 6.86 0.20
CA PHE A 195 -3.86 8.07 0.24
C PHE A 195 -4.55 9.23 0.96
N HIS A 196 -5.89 9.31 0.92
CA HIS A 196 -6.61 10.35 1.66
C HIS A 196 -8.04 9.91 2.05
N PRO A 197 -8.47 10.12 3.30
CA PRO A 197 -9.78 9.68 3.80
C PRO A 197 -10.98 10.33 3.09
N VAL A 198 -10.79 11.49 2.45
CA VAL A 198 -11.88 12.17 1.72
C VAL A 198 -12.47 11.34 0.57
N PHE A 199 -11.64 10.53 -0.10
CA PHE A 199 -12.11 9.69 -1.20
C PHE A 199 -12.92 8.50 -0.69
N ARG A 200 -12.51 7.95 0.45
CA ARG A 200 -13.27 6.92 1.18
C ARG A 200 -14.61 7.47 1.67
N LEU A 201 -14.64 8.68 2.22
CA LEU A 201 -15.87 9.36 2.61
C LEU A 201 -16.85 9.48 1.42
N PHE A 202 -16.37 9.99 0.28
CA PHE A 202 -17.19 10.12 -0.92
C PHE A 202 -17.79 8.79 -1.34
N LEU A 203 -16.96 7.75 -1.52
CA LEU A 203 -17.42 6.43 -1.95
C LEU A 203 -18.36 5.77 -0.93
N ARG A 204 -18.10 5.93 0.37
CA ARG A 204 -18.99 5.46 1.44
C ARG A 204 -20.38 6.09 1.33
N LEU A 205 -20.46 7.42 1.18
CA LEU A 205 -21.73 8.13 1.06
C LEU A 205 -22.54 7.71 -0.18
N LEU A 206 -21.88 7.38 -1.29
CA LEU A 206 -22.58 6.85 -2.48
C LEU A 206 -23.24 5.49 -2.21
N ARG A 207 -22.59 4.67 -1.40
CA ARG A 207 -23.02 3.29 -1.13
C ARG A 207 -23.94 3.18 0.08
N ASP A 208 -23.90 4.15 1.00
CA ASP A 208 -24.72 4.20 2.20
C ASP A 208 -26.20 4.50 1.86
N PRO A 209 -27.13 3.54 2.05
CA PRO A 209 -28.55 3.75 1.75
C PRO A 209 -29.21 4.79 2.67
N SER A 210 -28.62 5.08 3.83
CA SER A 210 -29.08 6.13 4.74
C SER A 210 -28.69 7.53 4.26
N HIS A 211 -27.71 7.65 3.36
CA HIS A 211 -27.37 8.92 2.74
C HIS A 211 -28.38 9.31 1.66
N GLN A 212 -29.26 10.24 2.04
CA GLN A 212 -30.37 10.75 1.24
C GLN A 212 -30.09 12.20 0.80
N PRO A 213 -30.30 12.56 -0.47
CA PRO A 213 -30.20 13.95 -0.91
C PRO A 213 -31.40 14.76 -0.38
N SER A 214 -31.21 16.05 -0.13
CA SER A 214 -32.31 16.91 0.30
C SER A 214 -33.28 17.19 -0.86
N PRO A 215 -34.54 17.59 -0.58
CA PRO A 215 -35.45 18.05 -1.63
C PRO A 215 -34.88 19.20 -2.47
N SER A 216 -34.11 20.10 -1.86
CA SER A 216 -33.40 21.16 -2.59
C SER A 216 -32.32 20.64 -3.54
N ASP A 217 -31.63 19.56 -3.19
CA ASP A 217 -30.64 18.93 -4.07
C ASP A 217 -31.34 18.32 -5.29
N ILE A 218 -32.47 17.64 -5.07
CA ILE A 218 -33.28 17.03 -6.13
C ILE A 218 -33.76 18.11 -7.12
N LEU A 219 -34.31 19.22 -6.62
CA LEU A 219 -34.78 20.32 -7.46
C LEU A 219 -33.64 21.01 -8.22
N ALA A 220 -32.47 21.18 -7.60
CA ALA A 220 -31.31 21.76 -8.26
C ALA A 220 -30.73 20.84 -9.36
N ILE A 221 -30.78 19.52 -9.16
CA ILE A 221 -30.43 18.55 -10.22
C ILE A 221 -31.48 18.58 -11.34
N GLN A 222 -32.76 18.71 -11.03
CA GLN A 222 -33.79 18.84 -12.06
C GLN A 222 -33.59 20.12 -12.90
N GLU A 223 -33.22 21.23 -12.26
CA GLU A 223 -32.83 22.47 -12.94
C GLU A 223 -31.63 22.26 -13.88
N LEU A 224 -30.63 21.50 -13.41
CA LEU A 224 -29.46 21.11 -14.22
C LEU A 224 -29.86 20.24 -15.43
N PHE A 225 -30.73 19.24 -15.24
CA PHE A 225 -31.24 18.39 -16.32
C PHE A 225 -31.97 19.21 -17.39
N HIS A 226 -32.84 20.12 -16.97
CA HIS A 226 -33.57 21.00 -17.87
C HIS A 226 -32.63 21.93 -18.65
N TYR A 227 -31.54 22.39 -18.03
CA TYR A 227 -30.58 23.23 -18.71
C TYR A 227 -29.74 22.44 -19.74
N ASN A 228 -29.27 21.25 -19.36
CA ASN A 228 -28.40 20.41 -20.18
C ASN A 228 -29.04 19.85 -21.46
N ARG A 229 -30.35 20.04 -21.67
CA ARG A 229 -31.01 19.73 -22.95
C ARG A 229 -30.65 20.70 -24.08
N ASN A 230 -30.08 21.87 -23.75
CA ASN A 230 -29.79 22.91 -24.72
C ASN A 230 -28.33 22.82 -25.17
N ILE A 231 -28.11 22.84 -26.48
CA ILE A 231 -26.77 22.99 -27.07
C ILE A 231 -26.57 24.46 -27.39
N VAL A 232 -25.66 25.11 -26.64
CA VAL A 232 -25.35 26.54 -26.78
C VAL A 232 -23.83 26.74 -26.81
N ALA A 233 -23.39 27.93 -27.21
CA ALA A 233 -21.97 28.28 -27.18
C ALA A 233 -21.38 28.13 -25.76
N GLU A 234 -20.12 27.71 -25.68
CA GLU A 234 -19.44 27.34 -24.42
C GLU A 234 -19.44 28.44 -23.38
N SER A 235 -19.19 29.68 -23.79
CA SER A 235 -19.22 30.85 -22.90
C SER A 235 -20.61 31.03 -22.27
N THR A 236 -21.67 30.92 -23.07
CA THR A 236 -23.06 30.97 -22.59
C THR A 236 -23.36 29.79 -21.68
N ARG A 237 -22.92 28.59 -22.04
CA ARG A 237 -23.10 27.35 -21.26
C ARG A 237 -22.47 27.49 -19.87
N ASN A 238 -21.19 27.84 -19.81
CA ASN A 238 -20.44 27.98 -18.57
C ASN A 238 -21.03 29.10 -17.68
N SER A 239 -21.50 30.20 -18.28
CA SER A 239 -22.14 31.30 -17.51
C SER A 239 -23.40 30.88 -16.75
N LYS A 240 -24.04 29.77 -17.14
CA LYS A 240 -25.24 29.23 -16.49
C LYS A 240 -24.96 27.97 -15.67
N LEU A 241 -24.09 27.08 -16.15
CA LEU A 241 -23.74 25.84 -15.45
C LEU A 241 -22.89 26.06 -14.21
N LEU A 242 -21.90 26.95 -14.26
CA LEU A 242 -21.01 27.16 -13.11
C LEU A 242 -21.77 27.64 -11.87
N PRO A 243 -22.73 28.57 -11.96
CA PRO A 243 -23.61 28.91 -10.83
C PRO A 243 -24.44 27.73 -10.30
N LEU A 244 -24.94 26.85 -11.17
CA LEU A 244 -25.70 25.66 -10.74
C LEU A 244 -24.81 24.66 -10.01
N PHE A 245 -23.60 24.40 -10.51
CA PHE A 245 -22.63 23.57 -9.81
C PHE A 245 -22.20 24.19 -8.48
N ALA A 246 -21.96 25.51 -8.43
CA ALA A 246 -21.64 26.20 -7.18
C ALA A 246 -22.75 26.05 -6.13
N LYS A 247 -24.02 26.18 -6.54
CA LYS A 247 -25.20 25.95 -5.69
C LYS A 247 -25.29 24.50 -5.19
N LEU A 248 -25.15 23.52 -6.07
CA LEU A 248 -25.21 22.09 -5.73
C LEU A 248 -24.07 21.70 -4.77
N LEU A 249 -22.87 22.19 -5.04
CA LEU A 249 -21.64 21.85 -4.32
C LEU A 249 -21.42 22.70 -3.07
N GLY A 250 -22.23 23.76 -2.87
CA GLY A 250 -22.14 24.63 -1.71
C GLY A 250 -20.80 25.37 -1.61
N CYS A 251 -20.16 25.67 -2.74
CA CYS A 251 -18.84 26.29 -2.79
C CYS A 251 -18.73 27.31 -3.93
N THR A 252 -17.74 28.21 -3.85
CA THR A 252 -17.47 29.20 -4.90
C THR A 252 -16.63 28.58 -6.00
N ILE A 253 -17.21 28.49 -7.20
CA ILE A 253 -16.54 27.98 -8.40
C ILE A 253 -16.31 29.14 -9.36
N ALA A 254 -15.06 29.33 -9.78
CA ALA A 254 -14.68 30.39 -10.70
C ALA A 254 -13.51 29.97 -11.59
N GLN A 255 -13.30 30.68 -12.69
CA GLN A 255 -12.12 30.50 -13.52
C GLN A 255 -10.90 31.16 -12.86
N TYR A 256 -9.77 30.46 -12.84
CA TYR A 256 -8.51 31.00 -12.35
C TYR A 256 -7.38 30.70 -13.33
N VAL A 257 -6.58 31.71 -13.63
CA VAL A 257 -5.43 31.61 -14.53
C VAL A 257 -4.22 31.20 -13.70
N ASN A 258 -3.59 30.09 -14.05
CA ASN A 258 -2.33 29.69 -13.43
C ASN A 258 -1.20 30.67 -13.84
N PRO A 259 -0.13 30.81 -13.04
CA PRO A 259 1.01 31.67 -13.37
C PRO A 259 1.62 31.39 -14.76
N ASP A 260 1.44 30.17 -15.23
CA ASP A 260 1.98 29.65 -16.46
C ASP A 260 1.07 29.94 -17.69
N GLY A 261 -0.08 30.59 -17.46
CA GLY A 261 -1.07 30.96 -18.46
C GLY A 261 -2.13 29.89 -18.75
N THR A 262 -1.97 28.67 -18.23
CA THR A 262 -3.01 27.63 -18.35
C THR A 262 -4.21 27.99 -17.48
N THR A 263 -5.41 27.69 -17.98
CA THR A 263 -6.65 28.08 -17.32
C THR A 263 -7.64 26.92 -17.42
N PRO A 264 -7.87 26.17 -16.32
CA PRO A 264 -8.98 25.24 -16.25
C PRO A 264 -10.31 25.98 -16.43
N ASP A 265 -11.35 25.28 -16.88
CA ASP A 265 -12.65 25.93 -17.14
C ASP A 265 -13.24 26.56 -15.88
N ALA A 266 -13.10 25.86 -14.74
CA ALA A 266 -13.33 26.44 -13.42
C ALA A 266 -12.64 25.64 -12.32
N MET A 267 -12.53 26.23 -11.13
CA MET A 267 -12.03 25.59 -9.92
C MET A 267 -12.79 26.05 -8.68
N TYR A 268 -12.87 25.16 -7.68
CA TYR A 268 -13.10 25.58 -6.30
C TYR A 268 -11.75 25.78 -5.62
N ILE A 269 -11.47 27.03 -5.27
CA ILE A 269 -10.26 27.44 -4.58
C ILE A 269 -10.56 27.66 -3.10
N ILE A 270 -9.72 27.10 -2.25
CA ILE A 270 -9.69 27.40 -0.82
C ILE A 270 -8.59 28.45 -0.60
N SER A 271 -8.96 29.56 0.04
CA SER A 271 -8.03 30.63 0.40
C SER A 271 -7.53 30.45 1.83
N ILE A 272 -6.22 30.31 2.00
CA ILE A 272 -5.60 30.11 3.32
C ILE A 272 -4.32 30.93 3.40
N ASP A 273 -4.24 31.88 4.33
CA ASP A 273 -3.09 32.79 4.50
C ASP A 273 -2.62 33.45 3.19
N GLY A 274 -3.56 33.86 2.34
CA GLY A 274 -3.29 34.45 1.03
C GLY A 274 -2.94 33.44 -0.07
N MET A 275 -2.79 32.14 0.26
CA MET A 275 -2.58 31.06 -0.69
C MET A 275 -3.90 30.58 -1.30
N THR A 276 -3.88 30.19 -2.57
CA THR A 276 -5.04 29.62 -3.29
C THR A 276 -4.81 28.15 -3.60
N LEU A 277 -5.57 27.25 -2.98
CA LEU A 277 -5.44 25.80 -3.12
C LEU A 277 -6.62 25.21 -3.89
N ALA A 278 -6.36 24.33 -4.85
CA ALA A 278 -7.42 23.71 -5.64
C ALA A 278 -8.00 22.47 -4.95
N ALA A 279 -9.27 22.55 -4.56
CA ALA A 279 -10.03 21.42 -4.01
C ALA A 279 -10.88 20.72 -5.06
N LEU A 280 -11.32 21.46 -6.09
CA LEU A 280 -12.05 20.95 -7.26
C LEU A 280 -11.50 21.58 -8.53
N VAL A 281 -11.27 20.77 -9.56
CA VAL A 281 -10.94 21.24 -10.92
C VAL A 281 -12.00 20.78 -11.91
N LEU A 282 -12.47 21.69 -12.76
CA LEU A 282 -13.49 21.42 -13.76
C LEU A 282 -12.93 21.53 -15.18
N GLU A 283 -13.28 20.56 -16.03
CA GLU A 283 -13.04 20.57 -17.47
C GLU A 283 -14.31 20.13 -18.20
N LEU A 284 -14.95 21.06 -18.89
CA LEU A 284 -16.29 20.92 -19.46
C LEU A 284 -16.29 21.35 -20.93
N LYS A 285 -16.64 20.43 -21.82
CA LYS A 285 -16.86 20.73 -23.24
C LYS A 285 -18.32 21.02 -23.56
N ASN A 286 -18.58 21.62 -24.73
CA ASN A 286 -19.95 21.81 -25.23
C ASN A 286 -20.65 20.48 -25.40
N GLU A 287 -20.01 19.53 -26.07
CA GLU A 287 -20.43 18.13 -26.14
C GLU A 287 -19.23 17.19 -25.95
N LEU A 288 -19.50 15.92 -25.63
CA LEU A 288 -18.45 14.90 -25.65
C LEU A 288 -17.89 14.75 -27.07
N GLY A 289 -16.57 14.90 -27.19
CA GLY A 289 -15.86 14.84 -28.47
C GLY A 289 -15.46 16.21 -29.04
N ASP A 290 -16.01 17.30 -28.51
CA ASP A 290 -15.61 18.66 -28.88
C ASP A 290 -14.21 19.00 -28.35
N GLY A 291 -13.49 19.85 -29.09
CA GLY A 291 -12.15 20.30 -28.72
C GLY A 291 -11.03 19.28 -28.98
N GLU A 292 -11.31 18.18 -29.69
CA GLU A 292 -10.35 17.14 -30.09
C GLU A 292 -9.57 16.48 -28.93
N CYS A 293 -10.10 16.56 -27.70
CA CYS A 293 -9.48 15.99 -26.51
C CYS A 293 -10.52 15.39 -25.58
N ASP A 294 -10.10 14.42 -24.76
CA ASP A 294 -10.97 13.82 -23.75
C ASP A 294 -11.02 14.69 -22.48
N PRO A 295 -12.18 15.23 -22.08
CA PRO A 295 -12.27 16.12 -20.92
C PRO A 295 -11.87 15.44 -19.61
N SER A 296 -12.09 14.12 -19.47
CA SER A 296 -11.69 13.40 -18.26
C SER A 296 -10.16 13.32 -18.12
N THR A 297 -9.46 13.11 -19.23
CA THR A 297 -8.00 13.13 -19.32
C THR A 297 -7.47 14.55 -19.14
N GLN A 298 -8.13 15.55 -19.72
CA GLN A 298 -7.78 16.95 -19.56
C GLN A 298 -7.83 17.38 -18.09
N ALA A 299 -8.85 16.97 -17.33
CA ALA A 299 -8.99 17.33 -15.92
C ALA A 299 -7.81 16.85 -15.07
N GLY A 300 -7.29 15.64 -15.33
CA GLY A 300 -6.08 15.13 -14.68
C GLY A 300 -4.85 16.00 -14.98
N HIS A 301 -4.66 16.40 -16.24
CA HIS A 301 -3.58 17.30 -16.62
C HIS A 301 -3.75 18.72 -16.07
N SER A 302 -4.98 19.22 -15.95
CA SER A 302 -5.29 20.53 -15.37
C SER A 302 -5.05 20.56 -13.87
N MET A 303 -5.42 19.49 -13.14
CA MET A 303 -5.06 19.33 -11.73
C MET A 303 -3.54 19.30 -11.55
N ARG A 304 -2.84 18.50 -12.35
CA ARG A 304 -1.36 18.46 -12.33
C ARG A 304 -0.77 19.84 -12.58
N CYS A 305 -1.16 20.52 -13.66
CA CYS A 305 -0.66 21.86 -13.99
C CYS A 305 -0.94 22.85 -12.84
N THR A 306 -2.11 22.78 -12.21
CA THR A 306 -2.48 23.68 -11.12
C THR A 306 -1.58 23.51 -9.90
N TRP A 307 -1.21 22.28 -9.54
CA TRP A 307 -0.38 22.01 -8.35
C TRP A 307 1.12 22.16 -8.58
N ILE A 308 1.64 21.88 -9.78
CA ILE A 308 3.10 21.98 -10.04
C ILE A 308 3.63 23.41 -10.15
N GLN A 309 2.77 24.42 -9.99
CA GLN A 309 3.17 25.82 -10.01
C GLN A 309 4.23 26.10 -8.93
N LYS A 310 5.10 27.07 -9.21
CA LYS A 310 6.20 27.49 -8.31
C LYS A 310 5.80 28.64 -7.38
N ASP A 311 4.52 28.98 -7.35
CA ASP A 311 3.94 30.01 -6.47
C ASP A 311 3.71 29.45 -5.05
N ASP A 312 2.93 30.17 -4.25
CA ASP A 312 2.67 29.82 -2.85
C ASP A 312 2.05 28.43 -2.65
N ARG A 313 1.47 27.82 -3.70
CA ARG A 313 0.96 26.44 -3.64
C ARG A 313 2.04 25.44 -3.29
N LYS A 314 3.31 25.72 -3.63
CA LYS A 314 4.46 24.87 -3.27
C LYS A 314 4.51 24.59 -1.76
N ARG A 315 4.16 25.58 -0.92
CA ARG A 315 4.20 25.47 0.55
C ARG A 315 3.29 24.36 1.08
N VAL A 316 2.13 24.18 0.45
CA VAL A 316 1.16 23.15 0.80
C VAL A 316 1.41 21.86 0.02
N ARG A 317 1.78 21.98 -1.25
CA ARG A 317 2.10 20.82 -2.10
C ARG A 317 3.17 19.96 -1.46
N ASP A 318 4.25 20.57 -0.96
CA ASP A 318 5.35 19.83 -0.37
C ASP A 318 5.02 19.29 1.05
N ARG A 319 3.81 19.53 1.58
CA ARG A 319 3.33 19.04 2.89
C ARG A 319 2.31 17.91 2.80
N CYS A 320 1.67 17.69 1.64
CA CYS A 320 0.60 16.71 1.50
C CYS A 320 0.56 16.09 0.10
N CYS A 321 -0.23 15.04 -0.09
CA CYS A 321 -0.43 14.42 -1.40
C CYS A 321 -1.38 15.21 -2.33
N CYS A 322 -1.76 16.45 -1.99
CA CYS A 322 -2.60 17.32 -2.81
C CYS A 322 -3.95 16.70 -3.23
N PRO A 323 -4.72 16.10 -2.31
CA PRO A 323 -6.02 15.50 -2.63
C PRO A 323 -6.95 16.51 -3.31
N THR A 324 -7.42 16.18 -4.50
CA THR A 324 -8.25 17.07 -5.34
C THR A 324 -9.38 16.27 -5.97
N PHE A 325 -10.60 16.77 -5.94
CA PHE A 325 -11.69 16.23 -6.77
C PHE A 325 -11.64 16.84 -8.17
N LEU A 326 -12.09 16.09 -9.17
CA LEU A 326 -12.22 16.55 -10.54
C LEU A 326 -13.67 16.34 -11.01
N LEU A 327 -14.22 17.33 -11.69
CA LEU A 327 -15.50 17.21 -12.39
C LEU A 327 -15.26 17.41 -13.87
N ALA A 328 -15.47 16.38 -14.68
CA ALA A 328 -15.14 16.44 -16.10
C ALA A 328 -16.30 15.96 -16.96
N GLY A 329 -16.42 16.51 -18.17
CA GLY A 329 -17.51 16.11 -19.05
C GLY A 329 -17.69 16.95 -20.31
N GLY A 330 -18.77 16.65 -21.02
CA GLY A 330 -19.18 17.36 -22.23
C GLY A 330 -20.70 17.29 -22.39
N GLY A 331 -21.34 18.43 -22.58
CA GLY A 331 -22.79 18.54 -22.63
C GLY A 331 -23.45 17.95 -21.37
N PRO A 332 -24.39 17.00 -21.49
CA PRO A 332 -25.05 16.36 -20.34
C PRO A 332 -24.19 15.30 -19.65
N TRP A 333 -23.06 14.91 -20.22
CA TRP A 333 -22.22 13.84 -19.68
C TRP A 333 -21.24 14.39 -18.64
N ILE A 334 -21.32 13.90 -17.40
CA ILE A 334 -20.46 14.35 -16.29
C ILE A 334 -19.94 13.16 -15.49
N THR A 335 -18.65 13.16 -15.14
CA THR A 335 -18.03 12.21 -14.21
C THR A 335 -17.34 12.94 -13.06
N VAL A 336 -17.35 12.31 -11.88
CA VAL A 336 -16.56 12.71 -10.71
C VAL A 336 -15.34 11.81 -10.61
N MET A 337 -14.16 12.42 -10.47
CA MET A 337 -12.89 11.73 -10.27
C MET A 337 -12.17 12.30 -9.05
N GLY A 338 -11.18 11.58 -8.55
CA GLY A 338 -10.25 12.06 -7.54
C GLY A 338 -8.83 12.05 -8.08
N ALA A 339 -7.95 12.83 -7.47
CA ALA A 339 -6.54 12.88 -7.82
C ALA A 339 -5.64 13.16 -6.61
N VAL A 340 -4.44 12.59 -6.64
CA VAL A 340 -3.34 12.86 -5.68
C VAL A 340 -1.99 12.92 -6.40
N ILE A 341 -1.01 13.54 -5.77
CA ILE A 341 0.40 13.58 -6.18
C ILE A 341 1.24 12.92 -5.08
N THR A 342 1.68 11.69 -5.33
CA THR A 342 2.63 10.95 -4.47
C THR A 342 4.06 11.19 -4.98
N ASP A 343 4.78 10.15 -5.37
CA ASP A 343 5.91 10.19 -6.30
C ASP A 343 5.48 10.19 -7.78
N LYS A 344 4.17 10.08 -8.03
CA LYS A 344 3.50 10.09 -9.34
C LYS A 344 2.15 10.79 -9.22
N VAL A 345 1.52 11.10 -10.36
CA VAL A 345 0.15 11.63 -10.39
C VAL A 345 -0.82 10.47 -10.55
N ILE A 346 -1.75 10.32 -9.61
CA ILE A 346 -2.78 9.26 -9.64
C ILE A 346 -4.14 9.94 -9.84
N VAL A 347 -4.93 9.45 -10.79
CA VAL A 347 -6.29 9.93 -11.06
C VAL A 347 -7.23 8.74 -11.13
N GLN A 348 -8.24 8.71 -10.27
CA GLN A 348 -9.22 7.62 -10.24
C GLN A 348 -10.61 8.13 -10.58
N ARG A 349 -11.31 7.44 -11.47
CA ARG A 349 -12.73 7.68 -11.75
C ARG A 349 -13.55 7.12 -10.58
N LEU A 350 -14.25 8.01 -9.87
CA LEU A 350 -15.02 7.67 -8.67
C LEU A 350 -16.50 7.42 -9.00
N THR A 351 -16.96 7.92 -10.14
CA THR A 351 -18.27 7.58 -10.73
C THR A 351 -18.12 7.23 -12.21
N ASP A 352 -19.10 6.53 -12.76
CA ASP A 352 -19.27 6.44 -14.20
C ASP A 352 -19.51 7.83 -14.83
N MET A 353 -19.51 7.88 -16.17
CA MET A 353 -19.94 9.05 -16.93
C MET A 353 -21.48 9.12 -16.89
N MET A 354 -22.01 10.00 -16.04
CA MET A 354 -23.44 10.14 -15.81
C MET A 354 -24.10 10.99 -16.90
N TRP A 355 -25.28 10.58 -17.37
CA TRP A 355 -26.15 11.39 -18.22
C TRP A 355 -27.05 12.29 -17.35
N LEU A 356 -26.82 13.60 -17.39
CA LEU A 356 -27.53 14.62 -16.61
C LEU A 356 -28.49 15.44 -17.46
N ALA A 357 -29.32 14.77 -18.26
CA ALA A 357 -30.45 15.34 -19.00
C ALA A 357 -31.61 14.34 -19.07
N GLU A 358 -32.77 14.79 -19.53
CA GLU A 358 -33.91 13.90 -19.78
C GLU A 358 -33.61 13.02 -21.00
N SER A 359 -33.86 11.71 -20.92
CA SER A 359 -33.85 10.83 -22.11
C SER A 359 -35.16 10.07 -22.30
N SER A 360 -36.09 10.21 -21.36
CA SER A 360 -37.41 9.61 -21.34
C SER A 360 -38.32 10.45 -20.43
N THR A 361 -39.59 10.05 -20.30
CA THR A 361 -40.52 10.65 -19.33
C THR A 361 -40.31 10.16 -17.90
N GLU A 362 -39.50 9.12 -17.68
CA GLU A 362 -39.30 8.45 -16.40
C GLU A 362 -37.87 8.64 -15.88
N GLU A 363 -37.61 9.82 -15.29
CA GLU A 363 -36.25 10.26 -14.93
C GLU A 363 -35.94 10.27 -13.43
N ALA A 364 -36.96 10.06 -12.59
CA ALA A 364 -36.85 10.22 -11.14
C ALA A 364 -35.67 9.46 -10.53
N GLY A 365 -35.43 8.22 -10.99
CA GLY A 365 -34.30 7.40 -10.53
C GLY A 365 -32.93 7.98 -10.89
N ARG A 366 -32.78 8.60 -12.07
CA ARG A 366 -31.51 9.25 -12.46
C ARG A 366 -31.30 10.56 -11.73
N VAL A 367 -32.34 11.38 -11.62
CA VAL A 367 -32.31 12.63 -10.84
C VAL A 367 -31.89 12.34 -9.40
N TYR A 368 -32.51 11.34 -8.77
CA TYR A 368 -32.20 10.94 -7.40
C TYR A 368 -30.76 10.43 -7.25
N ARG A 369 -30.27 9.57 -8.16
CA ARG A 369 -28.87 9.10 -8.14
C ARG A 369 -27.87 10.24 -8.33
N ALA A 370 -28.12 11.15 -9.27
CA ALA A 370 -27.27 12.32 -9.48
C ALA A 370 -27.28 13.24 -8.25
N ALA A 371 -28.44 13.48 -7.62
CA ALA A 371 -28.53 14.27 -6.39
C ALA A 371 -27.72 13.66 -5.23
N ARG A 372 -27.72 12.33 -5.09
CA ARG A 372 -26.83 11.63 -4.13
C ARG A 372 -25.36 11.88 -4.42
N VAL A 373 -24.94 11.80 -5.70
CA VAL A 373 -23.55 12.05 -6.09
C VAL A 373 -23.11 13.47 -5.75
N PHE A 374 -23.91 14.49 -6.12
CA PHE A 374 -23.57 15.88 -5.84
C PHE A 374 -23.63 16.23 -4.35
N SER A 375 -24.57 15.64 -3.59
CA SER A 375 -24.61 15.77 -2.12
C SER A 375 -23.37 15.16 -1.46
N ALA A 376 -22.98 13.95 -1.87
CA ALA A 376 -21.76 13.29 -1.39
C ALA A 376 -20.50 14.10 -1.73
N LEU A 377 -20.42 14.64 -2.95
CA LEU A 377 -19.31 15.49 -3.38
C LEU A 377 -19.25 16.79 -2.57
N ARG A 378 -20.39 17.46 -2.30
CA ARG A 378 -20.46 18.64 -1.43
C ARG A 378 -19.89 18.36 -0.04
N LEU A 379 -20.33 17.28 0.61
CA LEU A 379 -19.85 16.90 1.95
C LEU A 379 -18.35 16.58 1.94
N SER A 380 -17.88 15.93 0.88
CA SER A 380 -16.47 15.58 0.70
C SER A 380 -15.60 16.82 0.47
N LEU A 381 -16.07 17.79 -0.33
CA LEU A 381 -15.39 19.08 -0.53
C LEU A 381 -15.34 19.93 0.74
N HIS A 382 -16.37 19.86 1.59
CA HIS A 382 -16.33 20.51 2.91
C HIS A 382 -15.25 19.89 3.79
N LYS A 383 -15.15 18.56 3.85
CA LYS A 383 -14.07 17.88 4.60
C LYS A 383 -12.68 18.12 4.02
N LEU A 384 -12.58 18.25 2.70
CA LEU A 384 -11.33 18.64 2.06
C LEU A 384 -10.93 20.08 2.41
N LYS A 385 -11.91 20.98 2.56
CA LYS A 385 -11.68 22.34 3.03
C LYS A 385 -11.12 22.36 4.45
N GLU A 386 -11.78 21.67 5.38
CA GLU A 386 -11.31 21.52 6.77
C GLU A 386 -9.88 20.97 6.82
N TYR A 387 -9.57 19.97 5.99
CA TYR A 387 -8.22 19.40 5.89
C TYR A 387 -7.17 20.44 5.47
N TYR A 388 -7.43 21.19 4.40
CA TYR A 388 -6.47 22.20 3.94
C TYR A 388 -6.32 23.36 4.93
N GLU A 389 -7.41 23.81 5.56
CA GLU A 389 -7.40 24.78 6.67
C GLU A 389 -6.48 24.29 7.80
N GLY A 390 -6.59 23.02 8.17
CA GLY A 390 -5.71 22.40 9.17
C GLY A 390 -4.23 22.29 8.76
N ILE A 391 -3.89 22.20 7.47
CA ILE A 391 -2.48 22.16 7.02
C ILE A 391 -1.76 23.48 7.29
N ALA A 392 -2.44 24.61 7.13
CA ALA A 392 -1.83 25.92 7.33
C ALA A 392 -1.55 26.20 8.81
N GLU A 393 -2.42 25.69 9.68
CA GLU A 393 -2.33 25.89 11.13
C GLU A 393 -1.37 24.90 11.82
N ASN A 394 -0.98 23.82 11.14
CA ASN A 394 -0.25 22.71 11.75
C ASN A 394 1.22 22.63 11.33
N ASP A 395 2.11 23.12 12.19
CA ASP A 395 3.57 22.99 12.04
C ASP A 395 4.10 21.56 12.25
N LYS A 396 3.25 20.60 12.68
CA LYS A 396 3.65 19.21 12.89
C LYS A 396 3.70 18.38 11.60
N ILE A 397 3.34 18.95 10.45
CA ILE A 397 3.45 18.21 9.18
C ILE A 397 4.94 18.10 8.83
N PRO A 398 5.47 16.88 8.66
CA PRO A 398 6.88 16.68 8.36
C PRO A 398 7.26 17.44 7.08
N PRO A 399 8.38 18.18 7.07
CA PRO A 399 8.89 18.74 5.84
C PRO A 399 9.27 17.63 4.85
N LEU A 400 9.10 17.88 3.55
CA LEU A 400 9.55 16.97 2.50
C LEU A 400 11.08 17.00 2.37
N ILE A 401 11.74 16.26 3.25
CA ILE A 401 13.21 16.15 3.30
C ILE A 401 13.68 14.82 2.69
N ASP A 402 12.91 13.74 2.85
CA ASP A 402 13.28 12.41 2.37
C ASP A 402 12.05 11.58 1.94
N SER A 403 12.27 10.30 1.62
CA SER A 403 11.21 9.37 1.20
C SER A 403 10.40 8.78 2.36
N SER A 404 10.64 9.16 3.62
CA SER A 404 9.77 8.83 4.75
C SER A 404 8.53 9.73 4.83
N HIS A 405 8.49 10.79 4.01
CA HIS A 405 7.39 11.73 4.00
C HIS A 405 6.03 11.01 3.75
N PRO A 406 4.97 11.29 4.54
CA PRO A 406 3.69 10.57 4.47
C PRO A 406 3.03 10.54 3.08
N ARG A 407 3.31 11.52 2.22
CA ARG A 407 2.81 11.58 0.82
C ARG A 407 3.11 10.33 -0.02
N PHE A 408 4.15 9.56 0.31
CA PHE A 408 4.57 8.38 -0.44
C PHE A 408 3.92 7.09 0.05
N TYR A 409 3.20 7.15 1.16
CA TYR A 409 2.60 6.00 1.81
C TYR A 409 1.10 6.22 2.02
N PRO A 410 0.37 5.15 2.33
CA PRO A 410 -1.00 5.26 2.81
C PRO A 410 -1.09 6.09 4.10
N TYR A 411 -2.23 6.73 4.33
CA TYR A 411 -2.44 7.54 5.54
C TYR A 411 -2.64 6.73 6.84
N PRO A 412 -3.17 5.48 6.84
CA PRO A 412 -3.33 4.74 8.09
C PRO A 412 -1.97 4.43 8.71
N THR A 413 -1.78 4.82 9.96
CA THR A 413 -0.50 4.71 10.70
C THR A 413 -0.67 4.12 12.09
N HIS A 414 -1.84 3.56 12.36
CA HIS A 414 -2.12 2.84 13.60
C HIS A 414 -3.20 1.79 13.40
N TYR A 415 -3.35 0.89 14.36
CA TYR A 415 -4.45 -0.07 14.46
C TYR A 415 -4.70 -0.43 15.93
N ILE A 416 -5.84 -1.07 16.22
CA ILE A 416 -6.10 -1.70 17.52
C ILE A 416 -5.81 -3.20 17.39
N ASP A 417 -4.84 -3.72 18.14
CA ASP A 417 -4.48 -5.15 18.04
C ASP A 417 -5.66 -6.04 18.45
N ARG A 418 -6.00 -7.01 17.60
CA ARG A 418 -7.16 -7.89 17.82
C ARG A 418 -7.08 -8.72 19.10
N LEU A 419 -5.87 -9.04 19.58
CA LEU A 419 -5.67 -9.88 20.75
C LEU A 419 -5.43 -9.08 22.02
N THR A 420 -4.64 -7.99 21.94
CA THR A 420 -4.31 -7.19 23.13
C THR A 420 -5.26 -6.01 23.34
N SER A 421 -6.04 -5.64 22.32
CA SER A 421 -6.88 -4.42 22.30
C SER A 421 -6.08 -3.13 22.51
N GLU A 422 -4.76 -3.17 22.32
CA GLU A 422 -3.90 -1.99 22.44
C GLU A 422 -3.82 -1.24 21.12
N LYS A 423 -3.78 0.10 21.20
CA LYS A 423 -3.47 0.94 20.05
C LYS A 423 -1.99 0.83 19.72
N VAL A 424 -1.68 0.33 18.52
CA VAL A 424 -0.32 0.23 18.00
C VAL A 424 -0.15 1.25 16.89
N GLU A 425 0.74 2.22 17.12
CA GLU A 425 1.20 3.15 16.09
C GLU A 425 2.42 2.60 15.36
N PHE A 426 2.51 2.87 14.06
CA PHE A 426 3.60 2.40 13.22
C PHE A 426 4.01 3.44 12.18
N THR A 427 5.21 3.27 11.65
CA THR A 427 5.75 4.07 10.55
C THR A 427 6.06 3.16 9.36
N TYR A 428 5.72 3.60 8.15
CA TYR A 428 6.07 2.88 6.93
C TYR A 428 7.56 2.93 6.63
N VAL A 429 8.12 1.80 6.20
CA VAL A 429 9.54 1.66 5.84
C VAL A 429 9.72 1.67 4.34
N LYS A 430 9.02 0.77 3.61
CA LYS A 430 9.08 0.65 2.15
C LYS A 430 7.89 -0.15 1.59
N PRO A 431 7.52 0.07 0.32
CA PRO A 431 6.66 -0.90 -0.39
C PRO A 431 7.36 -2.26 -0.50
N LEU A 432 6.59 -3.34 -0.39
CA LEU A 432 7.10 -4.72 -0.53
C LEU A 432 7.05 -5.23 -1.98
N GLU A 433 6.35 -4.53 -2.87
CA GLU A 433 6.29 -4.83 -4.29
C GLU A 433 6.88 -3.67 -5.11
N GLN A 434 7.65 -3.99 -6.14
CA GLN A 434 8.24 -2.99 -7.06
C GLN A 434 7.28 -2.64 -8.21
N SER A 435 5.98 -2.53 -7.91
CA SER A 435 4.93 -2.26 -8.90
C SER A 435 4.20 -0.96 -8.60
N ASP A 436 3.67 -0.35 -9.67
CA ASP A 436 2.95 0.91 -9.56
C ASP A 436 1.61 0.82 -8.83
N ASP A 437 1.06 -0.38 -8.70
CA ASP A 437 -0.19 -0.74 -8.03
C ASP A 437 0.00 -1.40 -6.67
N CYS A 438 1.21 -1.31 -6.08
CA CYS A 438 1.54 -1.90 -4.79
C CYS A 438 0.57 -1.46 -3.68
N VAL A 439 0.00 -2.45 -2.98
CA VAL A 439 -0.89 -2.28 -1.82
C VAL A 439 -0.36 -2.95 -0.56
N THR A 440 0.90 -3.40 -0.57
CA THR A 440 1.54 -4.16 0.51
C THR A 440 2.83 -3.47 0.95
N PHE A 441 2.93 -3.10 2.22
CA PHE A 441 4.02 -2.27 2.74
C PHE A 441 4.66 -2.90 3.97
N LEU A 442 5.99 -2.73 4.10
CA LEU A 442 6.71 -2.96 5.33
C LEU A 442 6.53 -1.73 6.22
N ALA A 443 6.22 -1.98 7.49
CA ALA A 443 6.10 -0.97 8.52
C ALA A 443 6.83 -1.41 9.79
N GLN A 444 7.04 -0.46 10.70
CA GLN A 444 7.72 -0.66 11.96
C GLN A 444 6.85 -0.09 13.08
N ALA A 445 6.50 -0.90 14.08
CA ALA A 445 5.82 -0.40 15.28
C ALA A 445 6.69 0.64 15.99
N ASN A 446 6.11 1.77 16.38
CA ASN A 446 6.86 2.91 16.93
C ASN A 446 7.47 2.61 18.30
N ILE A 447 6.75 1.86 19.15
CA ILE A 447 7.16 1.54 20.53
C ILE A 447 7.88 0.19 20.57
N ALA A 448 7.18 -0.89 20.21
CA ALA A 448 7.70 -2.25 20.30
C ALA A 448 8.86 -2.53 19.34
N ARG A 449 9.00 -1.72 18.28
CA ARG A 449 9.98 -1.95 17.19
C ARG A 449 9.83 -3.34 16.54
N ASP A 450 8.61 -3.88 16.54
CA ASP A 450 8.21 -5.05 15.76
C ASP A 450 8.02 -4.68 14.28
N SER A 451 8.59 -5.48 13.37
CA SER A 451 8.39 -5.33 11.94
C SER A 451 7.03 -5.90 11.53
N LEU A 452 6.28 -5.11 10.77
CA LEU A 452 4.89 -5.38 10.39
C LEU A 452 4.72 -5.34 8.88
N VAL A 453 3.77 -6.12 8.37
CA VAL A 453 3.25 -6.00 7.01
C VAL A 453 1.87 -5.35 7.08
N VAL A 454 1.68 -4.26 6.33
CA VAL A 454 0.39 -3.56 6.19
C VAL A 454 -0.08 -3.73 4.75
N LYS A 455 -1.27 -4.34 4.56
CA LYS A 455 -1.86 -4.63 3.25
C LYS A 455 -3.26 -4.04 3.13
N PHE A 456 -3.63 -3.55 1.95
CA PHE A 456 -4.97 -3.03 1.65
C PHE A 456 -5.72 -3.94 0.68
N VAL A 457 -6.87 -4.45 1.08
CA VAL A 457 -7.60 -5.52 0.35
C VAL A 457 -9.11 -5.32 0.41
N SER A 458 -9.83 -5.77 -0.61
CA SER A 458 -11.30 -5.79 -0.62
C SER A 458 -11.89 -7.07 -0.01
N ARG A 459 -11.10 -8.13 0.09
CA ARG A 459 -11.46 -9.42 0.68
C ARG A 459 -10.25 -10.01 1.41
N TYR A 460 -10.52 -10.68 2.53
CA TYR A 460 -9.51 -11.40 3.29
C TYR A 460 -10.12 -12.58 4.05
N GLY A 461 -9.51 -13.77 3.98
CA GLY A 461 -9.97 -14.93 4.74
C GLY A 461 -9.35 -14.96 6.14
N VAL A 462 -9.95 -14.19 7.06
CA VAL A 462 -9.52 -14.06 8.46
C VAL A 462 -9.52 -15.42 9.18
N GLU A 463 -10.58 -16.22 9.01
CA GLU A 463 -10.71 -17.53 9.66
C GLU A 463 -9.56 -18.48 9.28
N VAL A 464 -9.20 -18.49 8.00
CA VAL A 464 -8.11 -19.35 7.48
C VAL A 464 -6.76 -18.85 7.95
N HIS A 465 -6.54 -17.53 7.95
CA HIS A 465 -5.32 -16.93 8.45
C HIS A 465 -5.14 -17.24 9.95
N ASP A 466 -6.14 -16.98 10.78
CA ASP A 466 -6.09 -17.24 12.22
C ASP A 466 -5.79 -18.72 12.52
N LEU A 467 -6.46 -19.65 11.80
CA LEU A 467 -6.21 -21.10 11.93
C LEU A 467 -4.75 -21.46 11.65
N LEU A 468 -4.18 -20.96 10.54
CA LEU A 468 -2.79 -21.26 10.21
C LEU A 468 -1.80 -20.56 11.14
N ALA A 469 -2.10 -19.34 11.58
CA ALA A 469 -1.27 -18.60 12.52
C ALA A 469 -1.18 -19.33 13.86
N GLU A 470 -2.30 -19.87 14.36
CA GLU A 470 -2.34 -20.67 15.59
C GLU A 470 -1.49 -21.93 15.50
N LYS A 471 -1.45 -22.59 14.33
CA LYS A 471 -0.55 -23.74 14.09
C LYS A 471 0.87 -23.32 13.71
N GLY A 472 1.14 -22.01 13.66
CA GLY A 472 2.42 -21.41 13.32
C GLY A 472 2.82 -21.59 11.86
N HIS A 473 1.86 -21.77 10.95
CA HIS A 473 2.04 -21.87 9.50
C HIS A 473 1.57 -20.60 8.75
N ALA A 474 1.33 -19.51 9.46
CA ALA A 474 1.13 -18.17 8.93
C ALA A 474 1.72 -17.15 9.93
N PRO A 475 2.01 -15.90 9.52
CA PRO A 475 2.34 -14.84 10.47
C PRO A 475 1.13 -14.51 11.34
N ARG A 476 1.33 -13.95 12.54
CA ARG A 476 0.21 -13.51 13.37
C ARG A 476 -0.57 -12.40 12.68
N LEU A 477 -1.89 -12.56 12.56
CA LEU A 477 -2.78 -11.51 12.13
C LEU A 477 -3.01 -10.52 13.29
N ARG A 478 -2.50 -9.30 13.15
CA ARG A 478 -2.57 -8.22 14.15
C ARG A 478 -3.88 -7.44 14.05
N TYR A 479 -4.33 -7.16 12.83
CA TYR A 479 -5.53 -6.37 12.56
C TYR A 479 -6.17 -6.71 11.20
N HIS A 480 -7.50 -6.61 11.13
CA HIS A 480 -8.27 -6.62 9.89
C HIS A 480 -9.53 -5.76 10.11
N GLY A 481 -9.68 -4.68 9.35
CA GLY A 481 -10.81 -3.78 9.54
C GLY A 481 -10.80 -2.52 8.68
N SER A 482 -11.52 -1.50 9.13
CA SER A 482 -11.60 -0.17 8.50
C SER A 482 -10.21 0.50 8.46
N LEU A 483 -10.04 1.47 7.55
CA LEU A 483 -8.81 2.28 7.47
C LEU A 483 -8.76 3.40 8.52
N ASP A 484 -9.91 3.78 9.09
CA ASP A 484 -10.08 4.94 9.99
C ASP A 484 -10.34 4.54 11.46
N ASP A 485 -9.82 3.40 11.93
CA ASP A 485 -10.17 2.86 13.25
C ASP A 485 -9.48 3.58 14.42
N ASP A 486 -9.87 4.85 14.62
CA ASP A 486 -9.53 5.66 15.80
C ASP A 486 -10.50 5.41 16.98
N LYS A 487 -11.51 4.54 16.81
CA LYS A 487 -12.57 4.32 17.81
C LYS A 487 -12.51 2.90 18.39
N GLY A 488 -11.58 2.71 19.32
CA GLY A 488 -11.54 1.55 20.22
C GLY A 488 -12.71 1.44 21.23
N GLU A 489 -13.80 2.20 21.08
CA GLU A 489 -15.01 2.10 21.91
C GLU A 489 -16.27 2.30 21.05
N GLU A 490 -16.66 1.25 20.33
CA GLU A 490 -18.07 0.90 20.05
C GLU A 490 -18.12 -0.57 19.57
N LEU A 491 -17.71 -1.49 20.45
CA LEU A 491 -18.18 -2.87 20.35
C LEU A 491 -19.72 -2.83 20.42
N LEU A 492 -20.35 -3.36 19.36
CA LEU A 492 -21.80 -3.54 19.18
C LEU A 492 -22.57 -2.39 18.49
N SER A 493 -22.10 -1.97 17.31
CA SER A 493 -22.85 -2.28 16.09
C SER A 493 -21.95 -2.10 14.88
N GLU A 494 -21.22 -3.15 14.54
CA GLU A 494 -21.32 -3.58 13.15
C GLU A 494 -22.82 -3.79 12.88
N GLN A 495 -23.55 -2.74 12.46
CA GLN A 495 -24.28 -2.96 11.23
C GLN A 495 -23.15 -3.41 10.31
N PRO A 496 -23.16 -4.67 9.84
CA PRO A 496 -22.10 -5.11 8.98
C PRO A 496 -21.98 -4.08 7.85
N ASP A 497 -21.00 -4.25 6.99
CA ASP A 497 -21.18 -3.82 5.62
C ASP A 497 -22.48 -4.42 4.97
N SER A 498 -23.44 -4.99 5.72
CA SER A 498 -24.79 -5.44 5.34
C SER A 498 -25.61 -4.36 4.65
N ALA A 499 -25.37 -3.07 4.91
CA ALA A 499 -26.00 -2.01 4.14
C ALA A 499 -25.49 -1.99 2.68
N LEU A 500 -24.22 -2.38 2.45
CA LEU A 500 -23.66 -2.65 1.13
C LEU A 500 -24.14 -3.99 0.57
N GLU A 501 -24.28 -5.03 1.42
CA GLU A 501 -24.78 -6.36 1.00
C GLU A 501 -26.30 -6.41 0.77
N GLY A 502 -27.06 -5.44 1.30
CA GLY A 502 -28.53 -5.39 1.24
C GLY A 502 -29.10 -4.37 0.26
N GLY A 503 -28.30 -3.39 -0.18
CA GLY A 503 -28.75 -2.32 -1.09
C GLY A 503 -28.36 -2.51 -2.56
N ILE A 504 -27.25 -3.21 -2.81
CA ILE A 504 -26.92 -3.78 -4.12
C ILE A 504 -27.38 -5.22 -3.99
N GLY A 505 -28.24 -5.72 -4.89
CA GLY A 505 -28.55 -7.16 -4.89
C GLY A 505 -27.26 -7.96 -4.75
N GLN A 506 -27.25 -9.01 -3.93
CA GLN A 506 -26.01 -9.70 -3.54
C GLN A 506 -25.15 -9.96 -4.79
N PRO A 507 -23.90 -9.46 -4.83
CA PRO A 507 -23.06 -9.65 -6.00
C PRO A 507 -22.85 -11.15 -6.22
N PRO A 508 -22.73 -11.61 -7.49
CA PRO A 508 -22.43 -13.01 -7.76
C PRO A 508 -21.19 -13.47 -7.01
N ASP A 509 -21.16 -14.74 -6.60
CA ASP A 509 -19.99 -15.32 -5.97
C ASP A 509 -18.73 -15.10 -6.81
N GLY A 510 -17.62 -14.75 -6.14
CA GLY A 510 -16.36 -14.39 -6.80
C GLY A 510 -16.27 -12.94 -7.30
N LEU A 511 -17.35 -12.15 -7.21
CA LEU A 511 -17.32 -10.71 -7.41
C LEU A 511 -17.34 -9.97 -6.06
N PHE A 512 -16.18 -9.45 -5.65
CA PHE A 512 -16.05 -8.76 -4.37
C PHE A 512 -16.38 -7.27 -4.52
N VAL A 513 -17.53 -6.88 -3.98
CA VAL A 513 -18.00 -5.50 -3.91
C VAL A 513 -18.09 -5.11 -2.44
N GLY A 514 -17.09 -4.42 -1.93
CA GLY A 514 -17.00 -4.06 -0.51
C GLY A 514 -16.12 -2.84 -0.31
N PRO A 515 -16.10 -2.25 0.90
CA PRO A 515 -15.14 -1.21 1.20
C PRO A 515 -13.75 -1.82 1.28
N LEU A 516 -12.76 -1.02 0.94
CA LEU A 516 -11.36 -1.39 1.14
C LEU A 516 -11.09 -1.55 2.65
N LYS A 517 -10.35 -2.60 3.01
CA LYS A 517 -9.96 -2.94 4.39
C LYS A 517 -8.44 -2.90 4.52
N MET A 518 -7.98 -2.62 5.74
CA MET A 518 -6.57 -2.72 6.12
C MET A 518 -6.35 -4.03 6.86
N VAL A 519 -5.26 -4.72 6.53
CA VAL A 519 -4.76 -5.93 7.18
C VAL A 519 -3.37 -5.64 7.71
N VAL A 520 -3.11 -5.95 8.98
CA VAL A 520 -1.79 -5.85 9.58
C VAL A 520 -1.38 -7.21 10.11
N MET A 521 -0.17 -7.67 9.81
CA MET A 521 0.37 -8.95 10.27
C MET A 521 1.86 -8.85 10.56
N ASP A 522 2.42 -9.85 11.25
CA ASP A 522 3.85 -9.91 11.50
C ASP A 522 4.67 -10.02 10.20
N PHE A 523 5.82 -9.34 10.15
CA PHE A 523 6.80 -9.57 9.09
C PHE A 523 7.54 -10.88 9.33
N ILE A 524 7.71 -11.67 8.26
CA ILE A 524 8.45 -12.93 8.31
C ILE A 524 9.86 -12.69 7.78
N THR A 525 10.85 -12.91 8.63
CA THR A 525 12.26 -12.99 8.20
C THR A 525 12.49 -14.33 7.50
N THR A 526 12.93 -14.27 6.26
CA THR A 526 13.25 -15.46 5.45
C THR A 526 14.76 -15.69 5.38
N PRO A 527 15.24 -16.93 5.19
CA PRO A 527 16.62 -17.21 4.87
C PRO A 527 17.12 -16.47 3.60
N PRO A 528 18.44 -16.40 3.38
CA PRO A 528 19.01 -15.82 2.17
C PRO A 528 18.45 -16.47 0.90
N LYS A 529 18.35 -15.72 -0.20
CA LYS A 529 17.81 -16.19 -1.50
C LYS A 529 18.50 -17.42 -2.10
N THR A 530 19.70 -17.76 -1.62
CA THR A 530 20.42 -18.97 -2.01
C THR A 530 19.83 -20.24 -1.40
N PHE A 531 19.02 -20.11 -0.36
CA PHE A 531 18.31 -21.21 0.27
C PHE A 531 17.29 -21.82 -0.69
N GLN A 532 17.41 -23.12 -0.93
CA GLN A 532 16.51 -23.86 -1.79
C GLN A 532 15.52 -24.67 -0.96
N PRO A 533 14.21 -24.56 -1.22
CA PRO A 533 13.22 -25.45 -0.63
C PRO A 533 13.59 -26.92 -0.87
N SER A 534 13.35 -27.76 0.12
CA SER A 534 13.70 -29.19 0.08
C SER A 534 12.47 -30.07 0.35
N GLY A 535 12.60 -31.38 0.18
CA GLY A 535 11.51 -32.35 0.40
C GLY A 535 10.76 -32.21 1.74
N PRO A 536 11.44 -31.95 2.88
CA PRO A 536 10.77 -31.64 4.15
C PRO A 536 9.84 -30.42 4.09
N HIS A 537 10.18 -29.38 3.33
CA HIS A 537 9.33 -28.20 3.17
C HIS A 537 8.10 -28.51 2.32
N ARG A 538 8.26 -29.36 1.29
CA ARG A 538 7.12 -29.88 0.52
C ARG A 538 6.13 -30.62 1.42
N ARG A 539 6.63 -31.50 2.30
CA ARG A 539 5.79 -32.21 3.28
C ARG A 539 5.07 -31.25 4.23
N GLN A 540 5.74 -30.19 4.70
CA GLN A 540 5.08 -29.17 5.51
C GLN A 540 3.94 -28.46 4.76
N VAL A 541 4.10 -28.18 3.45
CA VAL A 541 3.00 -27.65 2.63
C VAL A 541 1.84 -28.65 2.56
N GLU A 542 2.12 -29.91 2.28
CA GLU A 542 1.12 -30.99 2.22
C GLU A 542 0.37 -31.16 3.55
N ASP A 543 1.09 -31.09 4.68
CA ASP A 543 0.53 -31.14 6.04
C ASP A 543 -0.40 -29.94 6.33
N VAL A 544 0.00 -28.74 5.89
CA VAL A 544 -0.80 -27.52 6.00
C VAL A 544 -2.08 -27.63 5.18
N LEU A 545 -2.02 -28.15 3.95
CA LEU A 545 -3.20 -28.38 3.13
C LEU A 545 -4.12 -29.43 3.75
N CYS A 546 -3.57 -30.53 4.28
CA CYS A 546 -4.34 -31.53 5.01
C CYS A 546 -5.09 -30.89 6.20
N LEU A 547 -4.43 -30.03 6.97
CA LEU A 547 -5.04 -29.30 8.07
C LEU A 547 -6.20 -28.41 7.58
N LEU A 548 -6.00 -27.63 6.52
CA LEU A 548 -7.01 -26.73 5.97
C LEU A 548 -8.24 -27.47 5.45
N HIS A 549 -8.03 -28.46 4.57
CA HIS A 549 -9.12 -29.17 3.91
C HIS A 549 -9.93 -30.00 4.92
N ARG A 550 -9.29 -30.61 5.93
CA ARG A 550 -10.00 -31.27 7.05
C ARG A 550 -10.89 -30.32 7.84
N ALA A 551 -10.49 -29.05 7.96
CA ALA A 551 -11.26 -28.02 8.63
C ALA A 551 -12.34 -27.37 7.73
N GLY A 552 -12.49 -27.84 6.48
CA GLY A 552 -13.48 -27.31 5.54
C GLY A 552 -13.04 -26.03 4.81
N TYR A 553 -11.74 -25.71 4.82
CA TYR A 553 -11.18 -24.50 4.19
C TYR A 553 -10.28 -24.83 3.01
N VAL A 554 -10.22 -23.92 2.04
CA VAL A 554 -9.30 -23.94 0.89
C VAL A 554 -8.41 -22.71 0.88
N PHE A 555 -7.22 -22.82 0.29
CA PHE A 555 -6.31 -21.70 0.15
C PHE A 555 -6.53 -20.92 -1.16
N GLY A 556 -6.54 -21.63 -2.28
CA GLY A 556 -6.92 -21.14 -3.60
C GLY A 556 -5.82 -20.43 -4.39
N ASP A 557 -4.87 -19.76 -3.74
CA ASP A 557 -3.76 -19.04 -4.39
C ASP A 557 -2.38 -19.64 -4.09
N LEU A 558 -2.27 -20.97 -4.01
CA LEU A 558 -1.02 -21.62 -3.63
C LEU A 558 0.04 -21.44 -4.74
N ARG A 559 1.06 -20.62 -4.48
CA ARG A 559 2.15 -20.28 -5.41
C ARG A 559 3.43 -19.97 -4.65
N SER A 560 4.58 -20.03 -5.33
CA SER A 560 5.89 -19.83 -4.69
C SER A 560 6.03 -18.47 -4.01
N GLN A 561 5.34 -17.46 -4.54
CA GLN A 561 5.27 -16.11 -3.97
C GLN A 561 4.47 -16.04 -2.66
N ASN A 562 3.57 -17.01 -2.42
CA ASN A 562 2.67 -17.05 -1.27
C ASN A 562 3.09 -18.08 -0.21
N VAL A 563 4.23 -18.75 -0.41
CA VAL A 563 4.80 -19.74 0.50
C VAL A 563 6.20 -19.29 0.88
N LEU A 564 6.35 -18.80 2.11
CA LEU A 564 7.62 -18.41 2.68
C LEU A 564 8.18 -19.53 3.56
N ILE A 565 9.50 -19.55 3.69
CA ILE A 565 10.20 -20.38 4.69
C ILE A 565 10.84 -19.39 5.65
N ASP A 566 10.53 -19.50 6.94
CA ASP A 566 11.14 -18.63 7.95
C ASP A 566 12.58 -19.08 8.29
N ILE A 567 13.28 -18.26 9.07
CA ILE A 567 14.65 -18.58 9.53
C ILE A 567 14.77 -19.87 10.35
N GLN A 568 13.66 -20.42 10.85
CA GLN A 568 13.62 -21.68 11.58
C GLN A 568 13.35 -22.87 10.64
N GLY A 569 13.22 -22.63 9.33
CA GLY A 569 12.89 -23.67 8.35
C GLY A 569 11.42 -24.08 8.35
N LYS A 570 10.54 -23.27 8.97
CA LYS A 570 9.10 -23.54 9.00
C LYS A 570 8.40 -22.84 7.83
N VAL A 571 7.51 -23.58 7.17
CA VAL A 571 6.68 -23.06 6.09
C VAL A 571 5.60 -22.12 6.64
N LYS A 572 5.49 -20.94 6.03
CA LYS A 572 4.49 -19.92 6.30
C LYS A 572 3.72 -19.58 5.02
N PHE A 573 2.41 -19.75 5.05
CA PHE A 573 1.53 -19.24 4.02
C PHE A 573 1.25 -17.77 4.26
N ILE A 574 1.22 -16.99 3.17
CA ILE A 574 0.88 -15.58 3.16
C ILE A 574 -0.12 -15.30 2.03
N ASP A 575 -0.75 -14.13 2.03
CA ASP A 575 -1.77 -13.73 1.06
C ASP A 575 -3.08 -14.55 1.11
N PHE A 576 -3.91 -14.25 2.12
CA PHE A 576 -5.16 -14.96 2.39
C PHE A 576 -6.36 -14.41 1.61
N ASN A 577 -6.15 -13.64 0.53
CA ASN A 577 -7.20 -12.92 -0.18
C ASN A 577 -8.31 -13.81 -0.76
N TRP A 578 -7.98 -15.04 -1.18
CA TRP A 578 -8.93 -15.95 -1.86
C TRP A 578 -9.44 -17.08 -0.96
N THR A 579 -8.85 -17.21 0.22
CA THR A 579 -9.11 -18.30 1.15
C THR A 579 -10.53 -18.24 1.72
N GLY A 580 -11.06 -19.38 2.16
CA GLY A 580 -12.39 -19.47 2.78
C GLY A 580 -12.92 -20.90 2.78
N ARG A 581 -14.20 -21.06 3.13
CA ARG A 581 -14.89 -22.36 3.15
C ARG A 581 -15.06 -22.92 1.75
N TYR A 582 -15.06 -24.23 1.59
CA TYR A 582 -15.47 -24.88 0.34
C TYR A 582 -16.63 -25.85 0.60
N ASN A 583 -17.31 -26.23 -0.47
CA ASN A 583 -18.42 -27.17 -0.37
C ASN A 583 -17.88 -28.60 -0.17
N VAL A 584 -17.86 -29.06 1.08
CA VAL A 584 -17.40 -30.42 1.45
C VAL A 584 -18.28 -31.53 0.86
N GLY A 585 -19.51 -31.22 0.44
CA GLY A 585 -20.42 -32.17 -0.21
C GLY A 585 -20.16 -32.37 -1.70
N VAL A 586 -19.29 -31.57 -2.32
CA VAL A 586 -18.88 -31.71 -3.71
C VAL A 586 -17.54 -32.45 -3.75
N GLN A 587 -17.52 -33.60 -4.43
CA GLN A 587 -16.29 -34.34 -4.63
C GLN A 587 -15.40 -33.67 -5.67
N ASP A 588 -14.09 -33.73 -5.45
CA ASP A 588 -13.10 -33.33 -6.44
C ASP A 588 -13.03 -34.35 -7.57
N ASP A 589 -12.88 -33.87 -8.80
CA ASP A 589 -12.71 -34.71 -9.97
C ASP A 589 -11.23 -35.12 -10.08
N GLY A 590 -10.94 -36.40 -9.83
CA GLY A 590 -9.61 -37.01 -10.01
C GLY A 590 -8.81 -37.27 -8.72
N ASP A 591 -7.69 -37.99 -8.87
CA ASP A 591 -6.89 -38.53 -7.75
C ASP A 591 -5.84 -37.54 -7.20
N LEU A 592 -6.09 -36.23 -7.29
CA LEU A 592 -5.13 -35.19 -6.84
C LEU A 592 -5.13 -35.02 -5.32
N VAL A 593 -6.27 -35.21 -4.67
CA VAL A 593 -6.40 -35.14 -3.21
C VAL A 593 -6.00 -36.50 -2.62
N PRO A 594 -5.09 -36.57 -1.62
CA PRO A 594 -4.71 -37.85 -1.02
C PRO A 594 -5.91 -38.66 -0.50
N GLU A 595 -5.96 -39.96 -0.81
CA GLU A 595 -7.11 -40.83 -0.48
C GLU A 595 -7.50 -40.80 1.00
N ASP A 596 -6.51 -40.82 1.90
CA ASP A 596 -6.74 -40.76 3.35
C ASP A 596 -7.35 -39.42 3.79
N LEU A 597 -7.00 -38.33 3.12
CA LEU A 597 -7.58 -37.01 3.34
C LEU A 597 -9.02 -36.97 2.77
N GLN A 598 -9.23 -37.49 1.57
CA GLN A 598 -10.56 -37.57 0.96
C GLN A 598 -11.53 -38.38 1.82
N ARG A 599 -11.07 -39.50 2.40
CA ARG A 599 -11.87 -40.29 3.35
C ARG A 599 -12.30 -39.46 4.57
N GLN A 600 -11.38 -38.67 5.14
CA GLN A 600 -11.67 -37.81 6.29
C GLN A 600 -12.65 -36.68 5.94
N ILE A 601 -12.50 -36.06 4.76
CA ILE A 601 -13.44 -35.06 4.25
C ILE A 601 -14.84 -35.68 4.10
N ASN A 602 -14.93 -36.88 3.52
CA ASN A 602 -16.20 -37.60 3.35
C ASN A 602 -16.85 -37.93 4.69
N GLU A 603 -16.09 -38.37 5.69
CA GLU A 603 -16.57 -38.64 7.06
C GLU A 603 -17.09 -37.36 7.73
N PHE A 604 -16.40 -36.22 7.55
CA PHE A 604 -16.84 -34.93 8.05
C PHE A 604 -18.15 -34.47 7.39
N ALA A 605 -18.24 -34.57 6.06
CA ALA A 605 -19.44 -34.23 5.31
C ALA A 605 -20.65 -35.11 5.71
N ALA A 606 -20.43 -36.40 5.95
CA ALA A 606 -21.49 -37.32 6.41
C ALA A 606 -22.01 -36.97 7.81
N LYS A 607 -21.14 -36.51 8.72
CA LYS A 607 -21.54 -36.04 10.07
C LYS A 607 -22.32 -34.72 10.01
N ALA A 608 -21.91 -33.79 9.15
CA ALA A 608 -22.62 -32.53 8.94
C ALA A 608 -24.04 -32.75 8.40
N ASN A 609 -24.24 -33.79 7.58
CA ASN A 609 -25.53 -34.16 7.01
C ASN A 609 -26.37 -35.13 7.89
N GLY A 610 -25.84 -35.61 9.03
CA GLY A 610 -26.37 -36.74 9.79
C GLY A 610 -26.90 -36.46 11.20
N GLY A 611 -27.13 -35.20 11.59
CA GLY A 611 -27.75 -34.83 12.88
C GLY A 611 -29.27 -34.61 12.79
N GLY A 612 -30.03 -35.26 13.67
CA GLY A 612 -31.48 -35.47 13.57
C GLY A 612 -32.42 -34.41 14.15
N ASP A 613 -33.71 -34.64 13.86
CA ASP A 613 -34.96 -34.12 14.43
C ASP A 613 -35.14 -32.59 14.57
N GLY A 614 -35.84 -32.01 13.59
CA GLY A 614 -36.90 -31.04 13.88
C GLY A 614 -36.55 -29.55 13.93
N GLU A 615 -35.30 -29.14 13.79
CA GLU A 615 -34.95 -27.73 13.58
C GLU A 615 -34.31 -27.57 12.21
N MET A 616 -34.98 -26.84 11.30
CA MET A 616 -34.33 -26.30 10.12
C MET A 616 -33.08 -25.54 10.61
N ALA A 617 -31.89 -26.08 10.32
CA ALA A 617 -30.67 -25.31 10.37
C ALA A 617 -30.96 -23.98 9.65
N PRO A 618 -30.68 -22.82 10.26
CA PRO A 618 -30.95 -21.56 9.57
C PRO A 618 -30.19 -21.61 8.25
N ALA A 619 -30.93 -21.43 7.15
CA ALA A 619 -30.41 -21.29 5.81
C ALA A 619 -29.60 -19.99 5.73
N ILE A 620 -28.46 -19.94 6.42
CA ILE A 620 -27.36 -19.09 6.02
C ILE A 620 -26.83 -19.80 4.81
N GLU A 621 -27.07 -19.26 3.61
CA GLU A 621 -26.38 -19.68 2.40
C GLU A 621 -24.87 -19.62 2.71
N GLU A 622 -24.25 -20.78 3.02
CA GLU A 622 -22.82 -20.85 3.28
C GLU A 622 -22.09 -20.37 2.02
N ARG A 623 -21.53 -19.16 2.09
CA ARG A 623 -20.74 -18.60 0.99
C ARG A 623 -19.40 -19.32 0.91
N TYR A 624 -19.22 -20.08 -0.16
CA TYR A 624 -17.96 -20.75 -0.45
C TYR A 624 -16.95 -19.77 -1.07
N ALA A 625 -15.68 -20.11 -0.94
CA ALA A 625 -14.58 -19.40 -1.56
C ALA A 625 -14.65 -19.53 -3.07
N HIS A 626 -14.55 -18.41 -3.78
CA HIS A 626 -14.56 -18.36 -5.24
C HIS A 626 -13.36 -17.56 -5.76
N TYR A 627 -12.90 -17.94 -6.95
CA TYR A 627 -11.89 -17.18 -7.68
C TYR A 627 -12.43 -15.84 -8.15
N PRO A 628 -11.58 -14.81 -8.22
CA PRO A 628 -12.01 -13.51 -8.71
C PRO A 628 -12.34 -13.57 -10.21
N TYR A 629 -13.23 -12.69 -10.66
CA TYR A 629 -13.61 -12.58 -12.08
C TYR A 629 -12.42 -12.28 -13.02
N ASN A 630 -11.35 -11.68 -12.52
CA ASN A 630 -10.15 -11.28 -13.26
C ASN A 630 -8.94 -12.19 -12.99
N ILE A 631 -9.17 -13.46 -12.66
CA ILE A 631 -8.09 -14.43 -12.44
C ILE A 631 -7.07 -14.45 -13.60
N ASN A 632 -5.79 -14.43 -13.27
CA ASN A 632 -4.71 -14.41 -14.26
C ASN A 632 -4.58 -15.78 -14.96
N LYS A 633 -5.01 -15.86 -16.21
CA LYS A 633 -4.95 -17.07 -17.04
C LYS A 633 -3.55 -17.43 -17.58
N ALA A 634 -2.55 -16.57 -17.38
CA ALA A 634 -1.17 -16.87 -17.75
C ALA A 634 -0.51 -17.87 -16.80
N ILE A 635 -1.04 -18.01 -15.57
CA ILE A 635 -0.63 -19.05 -14.63
C ILE A 635 -1.26 -20.37 -15.06
N LYS A 636 -0.47 -21.44 -15.03
CA LYS A 636 -0.92 -22.80 -15.33
C LYS A 636 -1.71 -23.36 -14.14
N TRP A 637 -3.02 -23.11 -14.12
CA TRP A 637 -3.95 -23.60 -13.10
C TRP A 637 -4.47 -25.01 -13.38
N HIS A 638 -5.16 -25.60 -12.39
CA HIS A 638 -5.99 -26.80 -12.58
C HIS A 638 -7.07 -26.54 -13.64
N ALA A 639 -7.50 -27.58 -14.38
CA ALA A 639 -8.40 -27.44 -15.53
C ALA A 639 -9.76 -26.79 -15.18
N ASP A 640 -10.23 -27.01 -13.96
CA ASP A 640 -11.53 -26.50 -13.47
C ASP A 640 -11.45 -25.10 -12.83
N VAL A 641 -10.25 -24.53 -12.73
CA VAL A 641 -10.05 -23.16 -12.25
C VAL A 641 -10.52 -22.17 -13.31
N GLY A 642 -11.30 -21.18 -12.89
CA GLY A 642 -11.77 -20.14 -13.81
C GLY A 642 -12.39 -18.95 -13.09
N PRO A 643 -12.70 -17.87 -13.85
CA PRO A 643 -13.36 -16.69 -13.32
C PRO A 643 -14.64 -17.05 -12.55
N MET A 644 -14.77 -16.57 -11.31
CA MET A 644 -15.95 -16.78 -10.45
C MET A 644 -16.30 -18.25 -10.20
N LYS A 645 -15.35 -19.19 -10.42
CA LYS A 645 -15.56 -20.60 -10.08
C LYS A 645 -15.28 -20.85 -8.59
N PRO A 646 -15.98 -21.82 -7.96
CA PRO A 646 -15.67 -22.25 -6.60
C PRO A 646 -14.21 -22.73 -6.51
N ILE A 647 -13.56 -22.42 -5.40
CA ILE A 647 -12.24 -22.93 -5.06
C ILE A 647 -12.43 -24.29 -4.37
N ARG A 648 -11.61 -25.28 -4.76
CA ARG A 648 -11.70 -26.66 -4.28
C ARG A 648 -10.33 -27.19 -3.84
N PRO A 649 -10.28 -28.21 -2.95
CA PRO A 649 -9.03 -28.81 -2.50
C PRO A 649 -8.12 -29.28 -3.64
N ALA A 650 -8.66 -29.90 -4.69
CA ALA A 650 -7.86 -30.33 -5.85
C ALA A 650 -7.07 -29.18 -6.51
N HIS A 651 -7.55 -27.94 -6.42
CA HIS A 651 -6.82 -26.79 -6.97
C HIS A 651 -5.54 -26.51 -6.18
N ASP A 652 -5.60 -26.60 -4.85
CA ASP A 652 -4.42 -26.44 -3.99
C ASP A 652 -3.42 -27.57 -4.23
N TRP A 653 -3.89 -28.82 -4.26
CA TRP A 653 -3.04 -30.00 -4.50
C TRP A 653 -2.40 -30.01 -5.89
N PHE A 654 -3.11 -29.57 -6.92
CA PHE A 654 -2.54 -29.37 -8.25
C PHE A 654 -1.35 -28.40 -8.22
N MET A 655 -1.45 -27.33 -7.41
CA MET A 655 -0.40 -26.32 -7.29
C MET A 655 0.80 -26.79 -6.47
N VAL A 656 0.64 -27.76 -5.55
CA VAL A 656 1.79 -28.39 -4.84
C VAL A 656 2.76 -29.00 -5.83
N GLU A 657 2.27 -29.71 -6.85
CA GLU A 657 3.14 -30.29 -7.87
C GLU A 657 3.87 -29.22 -8.69
N LYS A 658 3.26 -28.04 -8.88
CA LYS A 658 3.86 -26.91 -9.60
C LYS A 658 4.88 -26.13 -8.79
N LEU A 659 4.76 -26.13 -7.46
CA LEU A 659 5.74 -25.51 -6.57
C LEU A 659 7.12 -26.21 -6.61
N TRP A 660 7.13 -27.51 -6.87
CA TRP A 660 8.33 -28.36 -6.81
C TRP A 660 8.74 -28.97 -8.16
N SER A 661 8.06 -28.64 -9.26
CA SER A 661 8.51 -29.02 -10.59
C SER A 661 9.57 -28.05 -11.09
N ASP A 662 10.70 -28.56 -11.60
CA ASP A 662 11.76 -27.78 -12.28
C ASP A 662 11.28 -27.12 -13.60
N GLU A 663 10.01 -27.29 -13.98
CA GLU A 663 9.37 -26.66 -15.14
C GLU A 663 8.66 -25.35 -14.75
N LEU A 664 9.43 -24.29 -14.50
CA LEU A 664 8.94 -22.91 -14.53
C LEU A 664 9.98 -21.96 -15.13
#